data_AF-A0A3A0CTK0-F1
#
_entry.id   AF-A0A3A0CTK0-F1
#
_cell.length_a   1.000
_cell.length_b   1.000
_cell.length_c   1.000
_cell.angle_alpha   90.00
_cell.angle_beta   90.00
_cell.angle_gamma   90.00
#
_symmetry.space_group_name_H-M   'P 1'
#
loop_
_entity.id
_entity.type
_entity.pdbx_description
1 polymer ?
#
loop_
_entity_poly.entity_id
_entity_poly.type
_entity_poly.pdbx_seq_one_letter_code
_entity_poly.pdbx_strand_id
1 'polypeptide(L)'
;MKRSGWNWNRQVAATLLAAALTTALGAARVLADACCMPNGTCQTVVDQTACNTAGGCWQGSGSSCVGRFCPVVDAVNVGACINPFGGCSLATELDCLCLNGANLDNANQSFWAGAGTDCGTLPSVNFEQGGGQINISGATLFAPFFQNAATTNDWINPDNDTIPCSGDGWSQFKDTNCNGSVDFIGGDRSDQLSRAYQCGQTWWGYWLVQYRSVGSVNGYTEFIDYQLLNRLPTTVPTEIGIINRCQWASGGAKTGPCAGCESYCLVPTGSGDMNCDGKFNGQDVDGFLERLLSGIQPPCAPPERADFNGDLAVTIEDIPGFVSCMLTLGGCYQNSSASGQTGTPVCPNSIDLACLDVPGKWGTVGPAGTGAFNKRPNQPGYGQNPVPSSTGFISQLASLTRQVDPNSAPVSLNFNTVNPNGNTLYDTPVAFVAVVPISTQGTGVQKVRFTELQHLLVTGRMPNGENLVGTTRDVGSGTRNAWCNPLGIDPAWGMGDNEGSEIFNENPDARGPGGHLGYVIGGTNNVFHYSNNCGSSSISERCTQNRRLAIGYTGLFGNGRAITDAVAGNYEILDVCKDIDGDGDGFIDSNCTPQVCDAVASDPPGCNGGIPPFSPPASWRPSNDGFVRPSVNTIIDNSQAACAYTIGGFATFVSRGDPESGRNGNTNPAMANLRARDYLRNIKDSIAAYVLNPTFPTNQQMPGSFLASTFTLPVGLDYVQDLDIPTKFAPNTGLIQPVQDAIRCTTTQVTPAYGVSVANKTPQRVNQNPGGAYPGYPGGPAYSDGSMNGQYAYNGATFAAALKIGGNVNLNDRNEVMGDFDVSVGQKKVRNSNDIDEMMVALCDPRAFELGINHGGPTGALAIDHVIPEIIGDFTGDGNFNAADARYFADGLAIDPMTGKLDRKLGFTLVDQGWAATSCGAGNLNYFGTTLKTAKPYAPGDSRGDVAGNAPVAGANPVGHDGCIDADDIDYLWSNFTTNWADLSQSINTVLNRRKDLSCDMDGDLDVDAADVTELVETILCTKAGDADLDGDVDAADLAIVQGNLGNVGGWAAGDFNGDGLINAADESICMLNQGFTSPCAPLTGTPCP
;
A
#
# COMPACT_ATOMS: atom_id res chain seq x y z
N MET A 1 89.71 -22.64 35.54
CA MET A 1 90.15 -23.11 36.86
C MET A 1 88.95 -23.13 37.80
N LYS A 2 88.70 -24.29 38.43
CA LYS A 2 88.15 -24.53 39.79
C LYS A 2 86.94 -23.69 40.28
N ARG A 3 85.79 -24.35 40.53
CA ARG A 3 85.21 -24.74 41.86
C ARG A 3 84.63 -23.52 42.62
N SER A 4 83.51 -23.55 43.33
CA SER A 4 82.59 -24.59 43.81
C SER A 4 81.50 -23.90 44.64
N GLY A 5 80.27 -24.41 44.56
CA GLY A 5 79.36 -24.48 45.71
C GLY A 5 78.37 -23.32 45.88
N TRP A 6 77.08 -23.62 45.71
CA TRP A 6 76.17 -23.91 46.83
C TRP A 6 74.75 -24.14 46.28
N ASN A 7 74.38 -25.42 46.15
CA ASN A 7 73.00 -25.88 46.28
C ASN A 7 72.58 -25.73 47.74
N TRP A 8 71.28 -25.52 47.97
CA TRP A 8 70.51 -25.48 49.24
C TRP A 8 69.85 -24.12 49.52
N ASN A 9 68.75 -23.77 48.81
CA ASN A 9 67.61 -22.98 49.35
C ASN A 9 66.50 -22.59 48.34
N ARG A 10 66.10 -23.44 47.39
CA ARG A 10 64.85 -23.21 46.62
C ARG A 10 63.78 -24.31 46.76
N GLN A 11 64.15 -25.56 47.03
CA GLN A 11 63.17 -26.60 47.34
C GLN A 11 62.62 -26.52 48.78
N VAL A 12 63.41 -26.05 49.75
CA VAL A 12 62.93 -25.84 51.13
C VAL A 12 62.00 -24.63 51.23
N ALA A 13 62.25 -23.57 50.46
CA ALA A 13 61.37 -22.40 50.38
C ALA A 13 60.02 -22.72 49.70
N ALA A 14 60.02 -23.54 48.65
CA ALA A 14 58.78 -23.98 47.99
C ALA A 14 57.94 -24.93 48.87
N THR A 15 58.58 -25.75 49.71
CA THR A 15 57.87 -26.69 50.60
C THR A 15 57.34 -26.00 51.87
N LEU A 16 58.06 -25.00 52.40
CA LEU A 16 57.58 -24.18 53.54
C LEU A 16 56.50 -23.17 53.13
N LEU A 17 56.54 -22.63 51.91
CA LEU A 17 55.48 -21.75 51.40
C LEU A 17 54.20 -22.54 51.07
N ALA A 18 54.32 -23.76 50.55
CA ALA A 18 53.19 -24.67 50.33
C ALA A 18 52.56 -25.17 51.65
N ALA A 19 53.37 -25.42 52.69
CA ALA A 19 52.88 -25.79 54.03
C ALA A 19 52.24 -24.61 54.78
N ALA A 20 52.78 -23.38 54.62
CA ALA A 20 52.18 -22.19 55.24
C ALA A 20 50.86 -21.76 54.57
N LEU A 21 50.73 -21.95 53.25
CA LEU A 21 49.48 -21.66 52.53
C LEU A 21 48.36 -22.67 52.87
N THR A 22 48.71 -23.94 53.13
CA THR A 22 47.75 -24.95 53.58
C THR A 22 47.34 -24.78 55.06
N THR A 23 48.18 -24.16 55.90
CA THR A 23 47.78 -23.82 57.29
C THR A 23 47.13 -22.43 57.46
N ALA A 24 47.21 -21.53 56.47
CA ALA A 24 46.53 -20.23 56.50
C ALA A 24 45.11 -20.25 55.87
N LEU A 25 44.79 -21.27 55.06
CA LEU A 25 43.42 -21.54 54.58
C LEU A 25 42.55 -22.33 55.57
N GLY A 26 43.12 -22.79 56.69
CA GLY A 26 42.40 -23.50 57.76
C GLY A 26 41.69 -22.61 58.78
N ALA A 27 41.67 -21.29 58.59
CA ALA A 27 40.99 -20.33 59.47
C ALA A 27 40.08 -19.35 58.71
N ALA A 28 39.58 -19.74 57.54
CA ALA A 28 38.42 -19.13 56.91
C ALA A 28 37.22 -20.05 57.15
N ARG A 29 36.16 -19.46 57.72
CA ARG A 29 34.88 -20.05 58.10
C ARG A 29 34.48 -21.24 57.22
N VAL A 30 34.08 -22.36 57.83
CA VAL A 30 33.13 -23.29 57.19
C VAL A 30 31.99 -22.40 56.71
N LEU A 31 31.84 -22.22 55.40
CA LEU A 31 30.67 -21.59 54.83
C LEU A 31 29.54 -22.56 55.12
N ALA A 32 28.88 -22.33 56.25
CA ALA A 32 27.61 -22.95 56.55
C ALA A 32 26.61 -22.40 55.54
N ASP A 33 26.08 -23.27 54.70
CA ASP A 33 25.01 -22.95 53.76
C ASP A 33 23.66 -23.03 54.49
N ALA A 34 22.71 -22.17 54.13
CA ALA A 34 21.37 -22.21 54.65
C ALA A 34 20.55 -23.31 53.97
N CYS A 35 19.80 -24.06 54.77
CA CYS A 35 18.90 -25.13 54.37
C CYS A 35 17.53 -24.84 54.98
N CYS A 36 16.54 -24.50 54.15
CA CYS A 36 15.18 -24.24 54.63
C CYS A 36 14.42 -25.54 54.80
N MET A 37 14.04 -25.84 56.03
CA MET A 37 13.30 -27.04 56.38
C MET A 37 11.79 -26.81 56.17
N PRO A 38 11.02 -27.86 55.82
CA PRO A 38 9.56 -27.74 55.59
C PRO A 38 8.80 -27.13 56.78
N ASN A 39 9.30 -27.31 58.01
CA ASN A 39 8.71 -26.74 59.22
C ASN A 39 9.01 -25.23 59.43
N GLY A 40 9.49 -24.52 58.40
CA GLY A 40 9.80 -23.09 58.43
C GLY A 40 11.09 -22.73 59.18
N THR A 41 11.90 -23.71 59.59
CA THR A 41 13.18 -23.46 60.25
C THR A 41 14.33 -23.42 59.26
N CYS A 42 15.30 -22.52 59.46
CA CYS A 42 16.55 -22.51 58.68
C CYS A 42 17.63 -23.26 59.44
N GLN A 43 18.15 -24.32 58.84
CA GLN A 43 19.28 -25.10 59.35
C GLN A 43 20.54 -24.80 58.55
N THR A 44 21.68 -24.66 59.23
CA THR A 44 22.98 -24.59 58.57
C THR A 44 23.49 -25.98 58.20
N VAL A 45 23.90 -26.17 56.94
CA VAL A 45 24.43 -27.43 56.39
C VAL A 45 25.78 -27.18 55.70
N VAL A 46 26.54 -28.26 55.46
CA VAL A 46 27.90 -28.17 54.89
C VAL A 46 27.93 -28.17 53.37
N ASP A 47 26.87 -28.65 52.72
CA ASP A 47 26.68 -28.67 51.27
C ASP A 47 25.21 -29.01 50.90
N GLN A 48 24.90 -28.98 49.60
CA GLN A 48 23.60 -29.34 49.04
C GLN A 48 23.18 -30.78 49.40
N THR A 49 24.13 -31.71 49.43
CA THR A 49 23.88 -33.13 49.73
C THR A 49 23.39 -33.30 51.17
N ALA A 50 24.00 -32.60 52.11
CA ALA A 50 23.60 -32.57 53.52
C ALA A 50 22.22 -31.91 53.70
N CYS A 51 21.87 -30.89 52.91
CA CYS A 51 20.54 -30.29 52.95
C CYS A 51 19.45 -31.24 52.46
N ASN A 52 19.69 -31.88 51.32
CA ASN A 52 18.74 -32.82 50.72
C ASN A 52 18.55 -34.05 51.64
N THR A 53 19.62 -34.51 52.30
CA THR A 53 19.56 -35.61 53.27
C THR A 53 18.79 -35.22 54.54
N ALA A 54 18.84 -33.95 54.93
CA ALA A 54 18.04 -33.41 56.04
C ALA A 54 16.56 -33.18 55.65
N GLY A 55 16.19 -33.33 54.37
CA GLY A 55 14.84 -33.08 53.87
C GLY A 55 14.48 -31.59 53.79
N GLY A 56 15.48 -30.71 53.65
CA GLY A 56 15.30 -29.27 53.46
C GLY A 56 15.77 -28.78 52.08
N CYS A 57 15.42 -27.53 51.75
CA CYS A 57 15.77 -26.84 50.50
C CYS A 57 17.06 -26.03 50.63
N TRP A 58 18.08 -26.40 49.87
CA TRP A 58 19.40 -25.75 49.92
C TRP A 58 19.35 -24.37 49.27
N GLN A 59 19.90 -23.35 49.95
CA GLN A 59 19.78 -21.94 49.58
C GLN A 59 21.02 -21.39 48.83
N GLY A 60 21.86 -22.28 48.30
CA GLY A 60 23.10 -21.94 47.60
C GLY A 60 24.32 -21.79 48.51
N SER A 61 25.51 -21.88 47.92
CA SER A 61 26.77 -21.87 48.66
C SER A 61 27.10 -20.48 49.22
N GLY A 62 27.47 -20.40 50.50
CA GLY A 62 27.72 -19.16 51.23
C GLY A 62 26.48 -18.45 51.78
N SER A 63 25.30 -19.09 51.70
CA SER A 63 24.04 -18.55 52.23
C SER A 63 23.96 -18.69 53.76
N SER A 64 23.55 -17.64 54.48
CA SER A 64 23.46 -17.65 55.96
C SER A 64 22.01 -17.75 56.45
N CYS A 65 21.77 -18.53 57.51
CA CYS A 65 20.48 -18.57 58.22
C CYS A 65 20.19 -17.32 59.06
N VAL A 66 21.15 -16.41 59.23
CA VAL A 66 20.95 -15.16 59.99
C VAL A 66 20.10 -14.20 59.17
N GLY A 67 18.86 -13.95 59.61
CA GLY A 67 17.92 -13.03 58.96
C GLY A 67 17.13 -13.61 57.79
N ARG A 68 17.30 -14.90 57.46
CA ARG A 68 16.50 -15.59 56.43
C ARG A 68 15.21 -16.15 57.03
N PHE A 69 14.11 -15.81 56.39
CA PHE A 69 12.79 -16.34 56.71
C PHE A 69 12.53 -17.57 55.82
N CYS A 70 12.38 -18.75 56.41
CA CYS A 70 11.95 -19.95 55.69
C CYS A 70 10.42 -20.06 55.84
N PRO A 71 9.63 -19.97 54.76
CA PRO A 71 8.18 -20.04 54.86
C PRO A 71 7.73 -21.42 55.38
N VAL A 72 6.75 -21.43 56.30
CA VAL A 72 6.18 -22.65 56.89
C VAL A 72 5.15 -23.24 55.93
N VAL A 73 5.12 -24.57 55.76
CA VAL A 73 3.98 -25.22 55.07
C VAL A 73 2.69 -25.02 55.86
N ASP A 74 1.85 -24.08 55.42
CA ASP A 74 0.45 -23.97 55.79
C ASP A 74 -0.41 -24.50 54.64
N ALA A 75 -1.39 -25.34 54.95
CA ALA A 75 -2.24 -26.04 53.98
C ALA A 75 -3.14 -25.10 53.14
N VAL A 76 -3.05 -23.79 53.38
CA VAL A 76 -3.75 -22.73 52.64
C VAL A 76 -2.94 -22.22 51.43
N ASN A 77 -1.68 -22.65 51.27
CA ASN A 77 -0.78 -22.23 50.17
C ASN A 77 -0.45 -23.37 49.18
N VAL A 78 -1.43 -24.21 48.85
CA VAL A 78 -1.28 -25.21 47.78
C VAL A 78 -1.73 -24.60 46.45
N GLY A 79 -0.92 -24.76 45.41
CA GLY A 79 -1.12 -24.18 44.09
C GLY A 79 -0.62 -25.10 42.97
N ALA A 80 -1.01 -24.81 41.73
CA ALA A 80 -0.59 -25.56 40.57
C ALA A 80 0.93 -25.40 40.36
N CYS A 81 1.64 -26.52 40.38
CA CYS A 81 3.06 -26.63 40.13
C CYS A 81 3.31 -27.33 38.80
N ILE A 82 3.82 -26.57 37.84
CA ILE A 82 4.12 -27.05 36.50
C ILE A 82 5.57 -27.49 36.45
N ASN A 83 5.82 -28.75 36.15
CA ASN A 83 7.18 -29.24 35.95
C ASN A 83 7.72 -28.82 34.56
N PRO A 84 9.05 -28.87 34.34
CA PRO A 84 9.69 -28.48 33.07
C PRO A 84 9.26 -29.30 31.84
N PHE A 85 8.55 -30.41 32.05
CA PHE A 85 8.06 -31.31 30.99
C PHE A 85 6.54 -31.17 30.76
N GLY A 86 5.92 -30.11 31.30
CA GLY A 86 4.50 -29.80 31.13
C GLY A 86 3.55 -30.60 32.03
N GLY A 87 4.06 -31.40 32.97
CA GLY A 87 3.24 -32.09 33.96
C GLY A 87 2.87 -31.17 35.11
N CYS A 88 1.57 -30.98 35.37
CA CYS A 88 1.09 -30.17 36.49
C CYS A 88 0.72 -31.03 37.70
N SER A 89 1.11 -30.61 38.91
CA SER A 89 0.72 -31.21 40.18
C SER A 89 0.41 -30.14 41.22
N LEU A 90 -0.48 -30.40 42.18
CA LEU A 90 -0.72 -29.47 43.29
C LEU A 90 0.39 -29.60 44.33
N ALA A 91 1.11 -28.51 44.57
CA ALA A 91 2.20 -28.45 45.53
C ALA A 91 2.18 -27.12 46.28
N THR A 92 2.84 -27.05 47.44
CA THR A 92 3.12 -25.75 48.06
C THR A 92 4.18 -25.00 47.25
N GLU A 93 4.27 -23.68 47.39
CA GLU A 93 5.30 -22.88 46.71
C GLU A 93 6.71 -23.47 46.91
N LEU A 94 6.99 -23.86 48.15
CA LEU A 94 8.28 -24.44 48.53
C LEU A 94 8.49 -25.83 47.89
N ASP A 95 7.49 -26.70 47.94
CA ASP A 95 7.59 -28.04 47.34
C ASP A 95 7.71 -27.98 45.81
N CYS A 96 7.05 -27.00 45.19
CA CYS A 96 7.12 -26.78 43.76
C CYS A 96 8.52 -26.39 43.32
N LEU A 97 9.11 -25.41 44.01
CA LEU A 97 10.49 -24.98 43.78
C LEU A 97 11.52 -26.09 44.11
N CYS A 98 11.14 -27.10 44.90
CA CYS A 98 12.01 -28.22 45.30
C CYS A 98 11.97 -29.45 44.39
N LEU A 99 11.00 -29.57 43.46
CA LEU A 99 10.70 -30.83 42.77
C LEU A 99 11.82 -31.42 41.90
N ASN A 100 12.88 -30.67 41.56
CA ASN A 100 13.97 -31.19 40.69
C ASN A 100 15.41 -30.97 41.19
N GLY A 101 15.63 -30.43 42.39
CA GLY A 101 16.99 -30.21 42.92
C GLY A 101 17.77 -29.14 42.13
N ALA A 102 18.34 -28.15 42.83
CA ALA A 102 18.99 -26.99 42.22
C ALA A 102 20.34 -27.30 41.53
N ASN A 103 20.37 -28.18 40.54
CA ASN A 103 21.57 -28.42 39.72
C ASN A 103 21.23 -28.63 38.24
N LEU A 104 20.32 -27.79 37.73
CA LEU A 104 20.17 -27.52 36.30
C LEU A 104 19.96 -26.00 36.14
N ASP A 105 20.63 -25.46 35.14
CA ASP A 105 20.33 -24.20 34.46
C ASP A 105 18.86 -23.74 34.51
N ASN A 106 18.63 -22.42 34.51
CA ASN A 106 17.29 -21.80 34.64
C ASN A 106 16.24 -22.25 33.60
N ALA A 107 16.59 -23.11 32.64
CA ALA A 107 15.70 -23.70 31.65
C ALA A 107 14.90 -24.92 32.17
N ASN A 108 15.14 -25.42 33.40
CA ASN A 108 14.51 -26.64 33.92
C ASN A 108 13.90 -26.50 35.34
N GLN A 109 13.40 -25.32 35.72
CA GLN A 109 12.75 -25.12 37.04
C GLN A 109 11.23 -25.34 36.96
N SER A 110 10.67 -25.97 37.99
CA SER A 110 9.20 -26.08 38.13
C SER A 110 8.60 -24.72 38.54
N PHE A 111 7.45 -24.35 37.96
CA PHE A 111 6.77 -23.08 38.17
C PHE A 111 5.56 -23.22 39.08
N TRP A 112 5.47 -22.40 40.13
CA TRP A 112 4.33 -22.37 41.04
C TRP A 112 3.39 -21.21 40.70
N ALA A 113 2.15 -21.55 40.32
CA ALA A 113 1.17 -20.60 39.77
C ALA A 113 0.38 -19.80 40.82
N GLY A 114 0.82 -19.77 42.08
CA GLY A 114 0.12 -19.08 43.17
C GLY A 114 -0.76 -20.00 44.03
N ALA A 115 -1.09 -19.53 45.23
CA ALA A 115 -1.94 -20.26 46.17
C ALA A 115 -3.39 -20.30 45.69
N GLY A 116 -4.03 -21.48 45.73
CA GLY A 116 -5.41 -21.67 45.30
C GLY A 116 -5.59 -21.97 43.81
N THR A 117 -4.53 -21.87 43.00
CA THR A 117 -4.54 -22.18 41.56
C THR A 117 -4.54 -23.70 41.36
N ASP A 118 -5.40 -24.24 40.49
CA ASP A 118 -5.46 -25.68 40.22
C ASP A 118 -4.89 -26.05 38.84
N CYS A 119 -4.50 -27.31 38.67
CA CYS A 119 -3.94 -27.79 37.39
C CYS A 119 -4.96 -27.89 36.24
N GLY A 120 -6.25 -27.71 36.50
CA GLY A 120 -7.33 -27.73 35.51
C GLY A 120 -7.80 -26.34 35.05
N THR A 121 -7.43 -25.28 35.76
CA THR A 121 -7.85 -23.88 35.55
C THR A 121 -6.75 -23.02 34.94
N LEU A 122 -5.52 -23.54 34.80
CA LEU A 122 -4.47 -22.87 34.04
C LEU A 122 -4.92 -22.73 32.58
N PRO A 123 -5.11 -21.50 32.05
CA PRO A 123 -5.35 -21.33 30.64
C PRO A 123 -4.14 -21.91 29.89
N SER A 124 -4.38 -22.49 28.71
CA SER A 124 -3.35 -23.10 27.85
C SER A 124 -2.40 -22.06 27.22
N VAL A 125 -2.03 -21.03 27.97
CA VAL A 125 -1.11 -19.97 27.56
C VAL A 125 0.31 -20.38 27.95
N ASN A 126 0.91 -21.15 27.06
CA ASN A 126 2.37 -21.32 27.03
C ASN A 126 3.01 -19.94 26.79
N PHE A 127 3.41 -19.27 27.86
CA PHE A 127 4.43 -18.22 27.83
C PHE A 127 5.39 -18.51 28.98
N GLU A 128 6.56 -19.08 28.66
CA GLU A 128 7.66 -19.13 29.63
C GLU A 128 8.10 -17.70 29.98
N GLN A 129 8.55 -17.50 31.22
CA GLN A 129 9.10 -16.23 31.69
C GLN A 129 10.28 -15.80 30.81
N GLY A 130 10.06 -14.80 29.94
CA GLY A 130 11.15 -14.15 29.20
C GLY A 130 10.71 -13.32 28.00
N GLY A 131 9.78 -13.81 27.17
CA GLY A 131 9.38 -13.10 25.96
C GLY A 131 7.90 -12.76 25.85
N GLY A 132 7.50 -12.19 24.72
CA GLY A 132 6.18 -11.55 24.56
C GLY A 132 5.67 -11.50 23.12
N GLN A 133 4.39 -11.17 23.00
CA GLN A 133 3.73 -10.95 21.73
C GLN A 133 3.97 -9.51 21.24
N ILE A 134 4.28 -9.39 19.96
CA ILE A 134 4.39 -8.11 19.24
C ILE A 134 3.49 -8.19 18.03
N ASN A 135 2.60 -7.21 17.92
CA ASN A 135 1.65 -7.13 16.83
C ASN A 135 1.93 -5.86 16.01
N ILE A 136 2.27 -6.07 14.74
CA ILE A 136 2.66 -5.02 13.79
C ILE A 136 1.66 -5.02 12.64
N SER A 137 1.21 -3.83 12.22
CA SER A 137 0.36 -3.68 11.03
C SER A 137 0.91 -2.63 10.08
N GLY A 138 0.78 -2.85 8.77
CA GLY A 138 0.98 -1.80 7.76
C GLY A 138 1.66 -2.22 6.46
N ALA A 139 2.80 -1.60 6.18
CA ALA A 139 3.44 -1.38 4.88
C ALA A 139 3.68 -2.60 3.99
N THR A 140 3.05 -2.63 2.82
CA THR A 140 3.20 -3.69 1.82
C THR A 140 4.61 -3.78 1.24
N LEU A 141 5.29 -2.64 1.00
CA LEU A 141 6.65 -2.65 0.43
C LEU A 141 7.68 -3.19 1.42
N PHE A 142 7.40 -3.10 2.72
CA PHE A 142 8.28 -3.61 3.78
C PHE A 142 8.00 -5.07 4.17
N ALA A 143 6.99 -5.72 3.59
CA ALA A 143 6.70 -7.13 3.83
C ALA A 143 7.91 -8.08 3.62
N PRO A 144 8.80 -7.89 2.62
CA PRO A 144 9.99 -8.72 2.44
C PRO A 144 10.96 -8.69 3.62
N PHE A 145 10.97 -7.61 4.41
CA PHE A 145 11.70 -7.57 5.68
C PHE A 145 11.17 -8.69 6.57
N PHE A 146 9.88 -8.68 6.94
CA PHE A 146 9.27 -9.65 7.88
C PHE A 146 9.29 -11.12 7.44
N GLN A 147 9.50 -11.39 6.15
CA GLN A 147 9.72 -12.75 5.63
C GLN A 147 11.15 -13.26 5.89
N ASN A 148 12.11 -12.36 6.09
CA ASN A 148 13.51 -12.69 6.25
C ASN A 148 13.86 -13.02 7.72
N ALA A 149 14.81 -13.95 7.91
CA ALA A 149 15.39 -14.29 9.20
C ALA A 149 15.93 -13.09 9.97
N ALA A 150 16.54 -12.13 9.25
CA ALA A 150 17.16 -10.95 9.81
C ALA A 150 16.25 -10.16 10.76
N THR A 151 14.93 -10.18 10.55
CA THR A 151 13.97 -9.43 11.38
C THR A 151 13.86 -9.89 12.81
N THR A 152 14.16 -11.16 13.04
CA THR A 152 14.12 -11.78 14.36
C THR A 152 15.51 -12.19 14.83
N ASN A 153 16.57 -11.75 14.15
CA ASN A 153 17.92 -11.91 14.66
C ASN A 153 18.13 -11.03 15.89
N ASP A 154 18.69 -11.63 16.93
CA ASP A 154 18.90 -10.97 18.21
C ASP A 154 20.29 -10.29 18.30
N TRP A 155 20.30 -8.96 18.25
CA TRP A 155 21.50 -8.14 18.32
C TRP A 155 21.84 -7.66 19.74
N ILE A 156 20.85 -7.37 20.59
CA ILE A 156 21.06 -6.82 21.96
C ILE A 156 20.67 -7.79 23.09
N ASN A 157 20.31 -9.03 22.75
CA ASN A 157 19.77 -10.04 23.66
C ASN A 157 18.58 -9.56 24.53
N PRO A 158 17.48 -8.99 23.96
CA PRO A 158 16.27 -8.62 24.71
C PRO A 158 15.56 -9.77 25.42
N ASP A 159 15.68 -10.99 24.91
CA ASP A 159 15.04 -12.17 25.50
C ASP A 159 15.87 -12.82 26.62
N ASN A 160 17.13 -12.38 26.74
CA ASN A 160 18.09 -12.79 27.75
C ASN A 160 18.31 -14.32 27.74
N ASP A 161 18.16 -14.95 26.57
CA ASP A 161 18.51 -16.34 26.38
C ASP A 161 20.05 -16.47 26.27
N THR A 162 20.58 -17.62 26.67
CA THR A 162 22.03 -17.88 26.62
C THR A 162 22.26 -19.14 25.82
N ILE A 163 22.81 -19.01 24.62
CA ILE A 163 23.45 -20.12 23.93
C ILE A 163 24.86 -20.28 24.55
N PRO A 164 25.16 -21.34 25.32
CA PRO A 164 26.47 -21.50 25.91
C PRO A 164 27.45 -22.06 24.87
N CYS A 165 28.61 -21.41 24.71
CA CYS A 165 29.83 -22.10 24.33
C CYS A 165 30.81 -22.02 25.50
N SER A 166 31.05 -23.15 26.16
CA SER A 166 31.89 -23.24 27.37
C SER A 166 33.29 -22.65 27.13
N GLY A 167 33.86 -21.79 27.96
CA GLY A 167 33.37 -21.20 29.20
C GLY A 167 34.57 -20.66 29.96
N ASP A 168 34.85 -19.36 29.84
CA ASP A 168 35.53 -18.59 30.88
C ASP A 168 35.29 -17.09 30.70
N GLY A 169 34.20 -16.67 31.34
CA GLY A 169 34.17 -15.52 32.23
C GLY A 169 34.34 -14.16 31.60
N TRP A 170 33.21 -13.47 31.50
CA TRP A 170 33.06 -12.01 31.34
C TRP A 170 32.85 -11.51 29.90
N SER A 171 31.61 -11.74 29.44
CA SER A 171 30.84 -10.94 28.46
C SER A 171 31.21 -11.06 26.98
N GLN A 172 30.19 -10.81 26.15
CA GLN A 172 30.24 -10.48 24.71
C GLN A 172 30.10 -11.72 23.77
N PHE A 173 28.84 -12.06 23.45
CA PHE A 173 28.29 -13.04 22.47
C PHE A 173 29.30 -13.95 21.74
N LYS A 174 29.20 -15.29 21.80
CA LYS A 174 29.89 -16.15 20.78
C LYS A 174 29.27 -17.49 20.40
N ASP A 175 29.07 -17.56 19.08
CA ASP A 175 29.20 -18.64 18.10
C ASP A 175 28.01 -19.57 17.83
N THR A 176 27.80 -19.71 16.54
CA THR A 176 26.76 -20.39 15.84
C THR A 176 27.14 -21.80 15.38
N ASN A 177 28.42 -22.17 15.38
CA ASN A 177 28.76 -23.55 15.07
C ASN A 177 29.56 -24.31 16.12
N CYS A 178 30.35 -23.71 17.03
CA CYS A 178 31.06 -24.36 18.14
C CYS A 178 31.50 -25.83 17.89
N ASN A 179 31.88 -26.15 16.64
CA ASN A 179 32.17 -27.51 16.23
C ASN A 179 33.68 -27.63 16.05
N GLY A 180 34.27 -28.54 16.81
CA GLY A 180 35.50 -29.18 16.36
C GLY A 180 35.12 -30.14 15.24
N SER A 181 34.90 -29.62 14.02
CA SER A 181 34.52 -30.36 12.81
C SER A 181 33.26 -31.22 12.94
N VAL A 182 32.10 -30.71 12.51
CA VAL A 182 31.28 -31.18 11.35
C VAL A 182 30.14 -30.17 11.15
N ASP A 183 30.48 -29.11 10.42
CA ASP A 183 29.57 -28.24 9.69
C ASP A 183 29.13 -28.99 8.41
N PHE A 184 27.96 -29.63 8.40
CA PHE A 184 27.45 -30.29 7.18
C PHE A 184 25.93 -30.16 7.09
N ILE A 185 25.47 -28.95 6.71
CA ILE A 185 24.76 -28.63 5.46
C ILE A 185 24.12 -27.23 5.66
N GLY A 186 24.91 -26.19 5.37
CA GLY A 186 24.41 -24.89 4.91
C GLY A 186 24.07 -23.79 5.95
N GLY A 187 25.08 -23.22 6.61
CA GLY A 187 25.07 -21.81 7.06
C GLY A 187 24.76 -21.56 8.53
N ASP A 188 25.65 -20.83 9.20
CA ASP A 188 25.57 -20.40 10.59
C ASP A 188 24.21 -19.73 10.95
N ARG A 189 23.43 -20.34 11.84
CA ARG A 189 22.24 -19.81 12.56
C ARG A 189 22.51 -18.67 13.58
N SER A 190 22.39 -17.41 13.17
CA SER A 190 22.36 -16.26 14.09
C SER A 190 21.38 -16.49 15.27
N ASP A 191 21.69 -15.97 16.46
CA ASP A 191 20.78 -15.99 17.62
C ASP A 191 19.42 -15.34 17.26
N GLN A 192 18.30 -15.92 17.70
CA GLN A 192 16.96 -15.53 17.24
C GLN A 192 16.03 -15.19 18.40
N LEU A 193 15.53 -13.94 18.43
CA LEU A 193 14.40 -13.50 19.27
C LEU A 193 13.20 -14.45 19.16
N SER A 194 13.01 -15.01 17.96
CA SER A 194 11.92 -15.93 17.67
C SER A 194 12.40 -17.09 16.80
N ARG A 195 12.20 -18.32 17.30
CA ARG A 195 12.37 -19.52 16.47
C ARG A 195 11.30 -19.55 15.38
N ALA A 196 11.63 -20.20 14.25
CA ALA A 196 10.70 -20.40 13.15
C ALA A 196 9.42 -21.08 13.67
N TYR A 197 8.30 -20.38 13.57
CA TYR A 197 7.00 -20.92 13.95
C TYR A 197 6.50 -21.85 12.85
N GLN A 198 6.04 -23.04 13.22
CA GLN A 198 5.32 -23.92 12.30
C GLN A 198 3.82 -23.74 12.49
N CYS A 199 3.22 -23.10 11.49
CA CYS A 199 1.80 -22.86 11.35
C CYS A 199 0.96 -24.13 11.67
N GLY A 200 0.17 -24.09 12.76
CA GLY A 200 -0.69 -25.20 13.23
C GLY A 200 -0.14 -26.04 14.38
N GLN A 201 1.01 -25.68 14.94
CA GLN A 201 1.51 -26.23 16.19
C GLN A 201 1.34 -25.23 17.34
N THR A 202 1.19 -25.74 18.56
CA THR A 202 1.30 -24.92 19.76
C THR A 202 2.67 -24.24 19.78
N TRP A 203 2.73 -22.94 20.05
CA TRP A 203 3.98 -22.18 20.05
C TRP A 203 4.75 -22.34 21.36
N TRP A 204 6.04 -22.65 21.26
CA TRP A 204 6.95 -23.02 22.36
C TRP A 204 8.25 -22.17 22.30
N GLY A 205 8.15 -20.85 22.09
CA GLY A 205 9.31 -19.95 21.91
C GLY A 205 9.36 -18.79 22.93
N TYR A 206 10.33 -17.89 22.79
CA TYR A 206 10.43 -16.68 23.62
C TYR A 206 9.57 -15.52 23.06
N TRP A 207 9.76 -15.08 21.80
CA TRP A 207 8.96 -13.98 21.22
C TRP A 207 8.05 -14.43 20.07
N LEU A 208 6.89 -13.77 19.96
CA LEU A 208 5.93 -13.97 18.89
C LEU A 208 5.71 -12.65 18.14
N VAL A 209 6.34 -12.52 16.98
CA VAL A 209 6.26 -11.35 16.11
C VAL A 209 5.22 -11.62 15.03
N GLN A 210 4.07 -10.95 15.13
CA GLN A 210 3.01 -10.98 14.14
C GLN A 210 3.06 -9.72 13.28
N TYR A 211 3.00 -9.92 11.97
CA TYR A 211 2.94 -8.84 11.01
C TYR A 211 1.74 -9.03 10.07
N ARG A 212 0.93 -7.96 9.97
CA ARG A 212 -0.23 -7.85 9.09
C ARG A 212 0.07 -6.84 7.99
N SER A 213 0.17 -7.32 6.76
CA SER A 213 0.34 -6.47 5.59
C SER A 213 -1.03 -6.10 5.01
N VAL A 214 -1.48 -4.88 5.31
CA VAL A 214 -2.81 -4.35 4.95
C VAL A 214 -2.74 -3.01 4.19
N GLY A 215 -1.54 -2.51 3.91
CA GLY A 215 -1.30 -1.15 3.44
C GLY A 215 -0.79 -0.25 4.57
N SER A 216 0.16 0.65 4.29
CA SER A 216 0.82 1.47 5.31
C SER A 216 -0.15 2.27 6.18
N VAL A 217 -0.99 3.12 5.56
CA VAL A 217 -1.91 3.99 6.29
C VAL A 217 -3.16 3.23 6.76
N ASN A 218 -3.55 2.15 6.09
CA ASN A 218 -4.60 1.24 6.56
C ASN A 218 -4.16 0.52 7.85
N GLY A 219 -2.94 -0.01 7.91
CA GLY A 219 -2.38 -0.60 9.13
C GLY A 219 -2.06 0.44 10.20
N TYR A 220 -1.73 1.66 9.79
CA TYR A 220 -1.64 2.79 10.71
C TYR A 220 -3.01 3.13 11.31
N THR A 221 -4.09 3.02 10.54
CA THR A 221 -5.46 3.17 11.03
C THR A 221 -5.81 2.06 12.01
N GLU A 222 -5.46 0.79 11.73
CA GLU A 222 -5.61 -0.31 12.69
C GLU A 222 -4.86 0.00 14.01
N PHE A 223 -3.64 0.54 13.92
CA PHE A 223 -2.87 0.97 15.10
C PHE A 223 -3.54 2.13 15.86
N ILE A 224 -3.96 3.20 15.18
CA ILE A 224 -4.64 4.35 15.82
C ILE A 224 -5.92 3.89 16.52
N ASP A 225 -6.72 3.05 15.86
CA ASP A 225 -7.96 2.50 16.39
C ASP A 225 -7.71 1.66 17.63
N TYR A 226 -6.68 0.80 17.63
CA TYR A 226 -6.30 0.07 18.83
C TYR A 226 -5.81 1.02 19.95
N GLN A 227 -4.93 1.97 19.65
CA GLN A 227 -4.35 2.86 20.66
C GLN A 227 -5.38 3.79 21.32
N LEU A 228 -6.43 4.19 20.60
CA LEU A 228 -7.46 5.11 21.09
C LEU A 228 -8.75 4.40 21.55
N LEU A 229 -9.12 3.29 20.92
CA LEU A 229 -10.41 2.61 21.11
C LEU A 229 -10.27 1.15 21.57
N ASN A 230 -9.05 0.63 21.72
CA ASN A 230 -8.77 -0.77 22.05
C ASN A 230 -9.41 -1.77 21.05
N ARG A 231 -9.58 -1.35 19.79
CA ARG A 231 -10.22 -2.15 18.75
C ARG A 231 -9.17 -2.94 17.96
N LEU A 232 -9.30 -4.25 17.96
CA LEU A 232 -8.48 -5.15 17.15
C LEU A 232 -9.11 -5.42 15.77
N PRO A 233 -8.29 -5.64 14.73
CA PRO A 233 -8.79 -5.95 13.41
C PRO A 233 -9.36 -7.37 13.36
N THR A 234 -10.49 -7.50 12.66
CA THR A 234 -11.24 -8.77 12.52
C THR A 234 -11.13 -9.38 11.14
N THR A 235 -10.39 -8.76 10.22
CA THR A 235 -10.23 -9.23 8.84
C THR A 235 -8.90 -9.95 8.64
N VAL A 236 -8.84 -10.84 7.66
CA VAL A 236 -7.57 -11.38 7.16
C VAL A 236 -6.83 -10.24 6.44
N PRO A 237 -5.50 -10.11 6.60
CA PRO A 237 -4.73 -9.07 5.92
C PRO A 237 -4.88 -9.19 4.40
N THR A 238 -5.02 -8.05 3.74
CA THR A 238 -5.32 -7.98 2.30
C THR A 238 -4.17 -8.48 1.43
N GLU A 239 -2.92 -8.37 1.89
CA GLU A 239 -1.76 -8.81 1.11
C GLU A 239 -1.09 -10.06 1.70
N ILE A 240 -0.48 -9.96 2.90
CA ILE A 240 0.30 -11.04 3.53
C ILE A 240 0.13 -11.01 5.05
N GLY A 241 -0.03 -12.17 5.68
CA GLY A 241 0.06 -12.32 7.13
C GLY A 241 1.24 -13.21 7.53
N ILE A 242 2.07 -12.76 8.48
CA ILE A 242 3.29 -13.46 8.91
C ILE A 242 3.31 -13.62 10.44
N ILE A 243 3.74 -14.79 10.92
CA ILE A 243 4.10 -15.05 12.33
C ILE A 243 5.48 -15.69 12.36
N ASN A 244 6.48 -15.03 12.95
CA ASN A 244 7.87 -15.51 13.06
C ASN A 244 8.42 -16.09 11.72
N ARG A 245 8.10 -15.41 10.61
CA ARG A 245 8.39 -15.76 9.19
C ARG A 245 7.49 -16.81 8.55
N CYS A 246 6.61 -17.47 9.29
CA CYS A 246 5.59 -18.33 8.70
C CYS A 246 4.47 -17.48 8.11
N GLN A 247 4.30 -17.55 6.80
CA GLN A 247 3.15 -16.96 6.14
C GLN A 247 1.89 -17.78 6.47
N TRP A 248 0.88 -17.11 7.00
CA TRP A 248 -0.42 -17.71 7.32
C TRP A 248 -1.58 -17.14 6.49
N ALA A 249 -1.36 -16.02 5.81
CA ALA A 249 -2.32 -15.43 4.87
C ALA A 249 -1.63 -14.85 3.64
N SER A 250 -2.35 -14.85 2.53
CA SER A 250 -1.99 -14.23 1.26
C SER A 250 -3.25 -13.76 0.54
N GLY A 251 -3.24 -12.56 -0.05
CA GLY A 251 -4.30 -12.07 -0.93
C GLY A 251 -5.69 -12.06 -0.29
N GLY A 252 -5.79 -11.62 0.97
CA GLY A 252 -7.05 -11.59 1.72
C GLY A 252 -7.56 -12.96 2.16
N ALA A 253 -6.82 -14.04 1.89
CA ALA A 253 -7.18 -15.41 2.26
C ALA A 253 -6.15 -16.03 3.19
N LYS A 254 -6.59 -16.98 4.03
CA LYS A 254 -5.68 -17.82 4.81
C LYS A 254 -4.97 -18.82 3.89
N THR A 255 -3.68 -19.04 4.10
CA THR A 255 -2.86 -19.96 3.29
C THR A 255 -2.13 -21.00 4.16
N GLY A 256 -1.81 -22.16 3.57
CA GLY A 256 -0.98 -23.20 4.21
C GLY A 256 -1.70 -24.06 5.26
N PRO A 257 -0.95 -24.82 6.11
CA PRO A 257 -1.53 -25.74 7.12
C PRO A 257 -2.32 -25.03 8.24
N CYS A 258 -2.42 -23.69 8.20
CA CYS A 258 -3.22 -22.86 9.10
C CYS A 258 -4.70 -22.73 8.71
N ALA A 259 -5.13 -23.30 7.57
CA ALA A 259 -6.54 -23.37 7.19
C ALA A 259 -7.30 -24.31 8.16
N GLY A 260 -7.76 -23.77 9.30
CA GLY A 260 -8.48 -24.51 10.34
C GLY A 260 -7.83 -24.51 11.72
N CYS A 261 -6.70 -23.81 11.92
CA CYS A 261 -6.04 -23.67 13.23
C CYS A 261 -6.76 -22.66 14.14
N GLU A 262 -8.09 -22.70 14.18
CA GLU A 262 -8.88 -21.86 15.06
C GLU A 262 -8.78 -22.46 16.45
N SER A 263 -7.85 -21.93 17.22
CA SER A 263 -7.70 -22.28 18.62
C SER A 263 -7.64 -20.96 19.36
N TYR A 264 -8.83 -20.54 19.83
CA TYR A 264 -9.02 -19.67 21.00
C TYR A 264 -9.04 -18.14 20.84
N CYS A 265 -9.41 -17.57 19.68
CA CYS A 265 -9.91 -16.17 19.66
C CYS A 265 -11.43 -16.09 19.91
N LEU A 266 -11.95 -17.09 20.61
CA LEU A 266 -13.29 -17.05 21.14
C LEU A 266 -13.17 -16.44 22.53
N VAL A 267 -13.59 -15.18 22.67
CA VAL A 267 -14.46 -14.92 23.83
C VAL A 267 -15.59 -15.96 23.66
N PRO A 268 -15.87 -16.81 24.65
CA PRO A 268 -16.79 -17.94 24.47
C PRO A 268 -18.04 -17.46 23.75
N THR A 269 -18.38 -18.13 22.64
CA THR A 269 -19.60 -17.86 21.88
C THR A 269 -20.77 -17.69 22.86
N GLY A 270 -21.33 -16.48 22.92
CA GLY A 270 -22.46 -16.13 23.78
C GLY A 270 -22.18 -15.22 24.99
N SER A 271 -21.03 -14.52 25.09
CA SER A 271 -20.89 -13.49 26.13
C SER A 271 -22.02 -12.45 26.06
N GLY A 272 -22.66 -12.26 27.21
CA GLY A 272 -23.81 -11.40 27.44
C GLY A 272 -25.19 -12.01 27.19
N ASP A 273 -25.32 -13.10 26.43
CA ASP A 273 -26.61 -13.79 26.26
C ASP A 273 -26.87 -14.67 27.49
N MET A 274 -27.48 -14.04 28.50
CA MET A 274 -27.67 -14.57 29.84
C MET A 274 -28.88 -15.49 29.94
N ASN A 275 -29.80 -15.42 28.98
CA ASN A 275 -31.00 -16.25 28.90
C ASN A 275 -30.97 -17.29 27.77
N CYS A 276 -29.96 -17.24 26.91
CA CYS A 276 -29.66 -18.17 25.82
C CYS A 276 -30.73 -18.22 24.72
N ASP A 277 -31.37 -17.08 24.48
CA ASP A 277 -32.28 -16.91 23.34
C ASP A 277 -31.52 -16.64 22.02
N GLY A 278 -30.19 -16.59 22.07
CA GLY A 278 -29.30 -16.32 20.96
C GLY A 278 -29.12 -14.83 20.65
N LYS A 279 -29.56 -13.93 21.53
CA LYS A 279 -29.53 -12.48 21.34
C LYS A 279 -29.08 -11.77 22.60
N PHE A 280 -28.21 -10.78 22.45
CA PHE A 280 -27.91 -9.83 23.52
C PHE A 280 -28.91 -8.66 23.50
N ASN A 281 -29.85 -8.62 24.44
CA ASN A 281 -30.91 -7.63 24.50
C ASN A 281 -31.35 -7.34 25.96
N GLY A 282 -32.40 -6.51 26.13
CA GLY A 282 -32.89 -6.14 27.46
C GLY A 282 -33.37 -7.31 28.33
N GLN A 283 -33.61 -8.48 27.75
CA GLN A 283 -33.98 -9.72 28.46
C GLN A 283 -32.78 -10.40 29.13
N ASP A 284 -31.55 -9.95 28.89
CA ASP A 284 -30.34 -10.50 29.53
C ASP A 284 -29.96 -9.80 30.84
N VAL A 285 -30.56 -8.64 31.10
CA VAL A 285 -30.30 -7.82 32.29
C VAL A 285 -30.57 -8.59 33.57
N ASP A 286 -31.68 -9.31 33.62
CA ASP A 286 -32.07 -10.08 34.79
C ASP A 286 -31.08 -11.23 35.06
N GLY A 287 -30.63 -11.93 34.00
CA GLY A 287 -29.64 -13.00 34.14
C GLY A 287 -28.25 -12.48 34.54
N PHE A 288 -27.87 -11.29 34.08
CA PHE A 288 -26.64 -10.61 34.51
C PHE A 288 -26.70 -10.20 35.98
N LEU A 289 -27.81 -9.58 36.40
CA LEU A 289 -28.03 -9.19 37.80
C LEU A 289 -28.11 -10.39 38.75
N GLU A 290 -28.78 -11.47 38.34
CA GLU A 290 -28.84 -12.70 39.14
C GLU A 290 -27.44 -13.27 39.36
N ARG A 291 -26.60 -13.29 38.32
CA ARG A 291 -25.21 -13.76 38.44
C ARG A 291 -24.39 -12.85 39.35
N LEU A 292 -24.48 -11.54 39.16
CA LEU A 292 -23.75 -10.53 39.91
C LEU A 292 -24.11 -10.50 41.41
N LEU A 293 -25.39 -10.66 41.74
CA LEU A 293 -25.87 -10.51 43.12
C LEU A 293 -25.88 -11.82 43.91
N SER A 294 -26.13 -12.95 43.25
CA SER A 294 -26.36 -14.23 43.94
C SER A 294 -25.31 -15.31 43.65
N GLY A 295 -24.43 -15.09 42.66
CA GLY A 295 -23.44 -16.08 42.23
C GLY A 295 -24.08 -17.35 41.63
N ILE A 296 -25.39 -17.36 41.39
CA ILE A 296 -26.11 -18.47 40.76
C ILE A 296 -25.81 -18.46 39.26
N GLN A 297 -25.50 -19.62 38.67
CA GLN A 297 -25.35 -19.73 37.22
C GLN A 297 -26.73 -19.78 36.55
N PRO A 298 -27.00 -18.93 35.55
CA PRO A 298 -28.15 -19.13 34.67
C PRO A 298 -28.02 -20.48 33.95
N PRO A 299 -29.14 -21.15 33.63
CA PRO A 299 -29.19 -22.56 33.20
C PRO A 299 -28.43 -22.91 31.91
N CYS A 300 -27.88 -21.92 31.21
CA CYS A 300 -27.19 -22.10 29.93
C CYS A 300 -26.08 -21.06 29.67
N ALA A 301 -25.70 -20.26 30.68
CA ALA A 301 -24.65 -19.25 30.56
C ALA A 301 -23.45 -19.55 31.48
N PRO A 302 -22.31 -20.02 30.92
CA PRO A 302 -21.04 -20.10 31.64
C PRO A 302 -20.67 -18.80 32.38
N PRO A 303 -19.87 -18.84 33.47
CA PRO A 303 -19.43 -17.65 34.19
C PRO A 303 -18.74 -16.64 33.27
N GLU A 304 -18.00 -17.15 32.28
CA GLU A 304 -17.25 -16.37 31.30
C GLU A 304 -18.13 -15.51 30.37
N ARG A 305 -19.47 -15.71 30.40
CA ARG A 305 -20.41 -14.90 29.63
C ARG A 305 -20.86 -13.62 30.33
N ALA A 306 -20.66 -13.53 31.64
CA ALA A 306 -21.00 -12.36 32.43
C ALA A 306 -19.78 -11.56 32.90
N ASP A 307 -18.58 -11.99 32.50
CA ASP A 307 -17.33 -11.30 32.71
C ASP A 307 -17.06 -10.39 31.50
N PHE A 308 -17.19 -9.07 31.70
CA PHE A 308 -17.07 -8.06 30.65
C PHE A 308 -15.75 -7.29 30.70
N ASN A 309 -14.96 -7.47 31.77
CA ASN A 309 -13.64 -6.86 31.90
C ASN A 309 -12.50 -7.88 31.63
N GLY A 310 -12.83 -9.18 31.49
CA GLY A 310 -11.94 -10.27 31.15
C GLY A 310 -11.09 -10.77 32.33
N ASP A 311 -11.51 -10.51 33.57
CA ASP A 311 -10.77 -10.88 34.79
C ASP A 311 -11.18 -12.25 35.38
N LEU A 312 -12.11 -12.95 34.72
CA LEU A 312 -12.70 -14.24 35.08
C LEU A 312 -13.56 -14.22 36.35
N ALA A 313 -13.86 -13.05 36.89
CA ALA A 313 -14.83 -12.83 37.94
C ALA A 313 -16.06 -12.08 37.40
N VAL A 314 -17.20 -12.26 38.08
CA VAL A 314 -18.41 -11.49 37.78
C VAL A 314 -18.67 -10.61 38.99
N THR A 315 -18.26 -9.35 38.90
CA THR A 315 -18.26 -8.36 39.96
C THR A 315 -18.91 -7.06 39.49
N ILE A 316 -19.00 -6.09 40.40
CA ILE A 316 -19.55 -4.77 40.07
C ILE A 316 -18.72 -4.05 38.99
N GLU A 317 -17.47 -4.46 38.79
CA GLU A 317 -16.55 -3.93 37.79
C GLU A 317 -16.94 -4.32 36.35
N ASP A 318 -17.84 -5.31 36.18
CA ASP A 318 -18.40 -5.74 34.90
C ASP A 318 -19.59 -4.90 34.42
N ILE A 319 -20.24 -4.14 35.32
CA ILE A 319 -21.42 -3.32 34.99
C ILE A 319 -21.14 -2.33 33.85
N PRO A 320 -20.03 -1.58 33.83
CA PRO A 320 -19.73 -0.65 32.73
C PRO A 320 -19.62 -1.36 31.38
N GLY A 321 -19.00 -2.54 31.34
CA GLY A 321 -18.86 -3.35 30.14
C GLY A 321 -20.20 -3.88 29.64
N PHE A 322 -21.03 -4.43 30.54
CA PHE A 322 -22.38 -4.91 30.23
C PHE A 322 -23.29 -3.79 29.68
N VAL A 323 -23.27 -2.61 30.32
CA VAL A 323 -24.07 -1.45 29.88
C VAL A 323 -23.58 -0.90 28.54
N SER A 324 -22.26 -0.85 28.31
CA SER A 324 -21.67 -0.44 27.04
C SER A 324 -22.11 -1.35 25.87
N CYS A 325 -22.12 -2.66 26.11
CA CYS A 325 -22.65 -3.64 25.15
C CYS A 325 -24.12 -3.39 24.81
N MET A 326 -24.93 -2.93 25.77
CA MET A 326 -26.39 -2.77 25.63
C MET A 326 -26.78 -1.48 24.90
N LEU A 327 -25.95 -0.45 25.02
CA LEU A 327 -26.20 0.86 24.41
C LEU A 327 -25.70 0.94 22.96
N THR A 328 -24.87 -0.01 22.51
CA THR A 328 -24.41 -0.11 21.13
C THR A 328 -25.47 -0.84 20.28
N LEU A 329 -26.00 -0.19 19.23
CA LEU A 329 -27.01 -0.75 18.33
C LEU A 329 -26.47 -2.00 17.59
N GLY A 330 -26.57 -3.17 18.21
CA GLY A 330 -26.04 -4.44 17.71
C GLY A 330 -25.55 -5.42 18.79
N GLY A 331 -25.51 -5.02 20.07
CA GLY A 331 -24.94 -5.85 21.15
C GLY A 331 -23.43 -6.03 21.02
N CYS A 332 -22.80 -6.69 21.99
CA CYS A 332 -21.39 -7.09 21.90
C CYS A 332 -21.14 -8.24 20.91
N TYR A 333 -22.15 -8.63 20.13
CA TYR A 333 -22.03 -9.69 19.13
C TYR A 333 -23.12 -9.57 18.04
N GLN A 334 -22.82 -8.83 16.97
CA GLN A 334 -23.31 -9.16 15.63
C GLN A 334 -22.12 -9.44 14.73
N ASN A 335 -21.55 -10.63 14.89
CA ASN A 335 -20.91 -11.29 13.75
C ASN A 335 -21.37 -12.76 13.72
N SER A 336 -22.68 -12.97 13.58
CA SER A 336 -23.30 -14.28 13.41
C SER A 336 -23.28 -14.73 11.95
N SER A 337 -22.08 -14.72 11.37
CA SER A 337 -21.71 -15.56 10.23
C SER A 337 -20.43 -16.27 10.61
N ALA A 338 -20.32 -17.56 10.32
CA ALA A 338 -19.28 -18.48 10.76
C ALA A 338 -17.84 -18.16 10.25
N SER A 339 -17.35 -16.93 10.45
CA SER A 339 -16.02 -16.47 10.03
C SER A 339 -15.48 -15.31 10.89
N GLY A 340 -16.03 -15.09 12.10
CA GLY A 340 -15.64 -14.03 13.04
C GLY A 340 -14.31 -14.27 13.77
N GLN A 341 -13.26 -14.60 13.05
CA GLN A 341 -11.90 -14.76 13.59
C GLN A 341 -11.17 -13.42 13.46
N THR A 342 -10.15 -13.13 14.28
CA THR A 342 -9.20 -11.99 14.09
C THR A 342 -8.43 -12.04 12.76
N GLY A 343 -8.83 -12.92 11.84
CA GLY A 343 -8.07 -13.37 10.68
C GLY A 343 -6.84 -14.20 11.06
N THR A 344 -6.22 -13.98 12.21
CA THR A 344 -4.93 -14.55 12.61
C THR A 344 -5.04 -15.95 13.24
N PRO A 345 -4.06 -16.85 13.04
CA PRO A 345 -3.97 -18.13 13.75
C PRO A 345 -3.64 -18.01 15.25
N VAL A 346 -3.05 -16.89 15.68
CA VAL A 346 -2.75 -16.58 17.08
C VAL A 346 -3.39 -15.24 17.42
N CYS A 347 -4.16 -15.16 18.50
CA CYS A 347 -4.92 -13.96 18.83
C CYS A 347 -3.98 -12.81 19.19
N PRO A 348 -4.03 -11.67 18.49
CA PRO A 348 -3.35 -10.47 18.94
C PRO A 348 -4.02 -9.97 20.23
N ASN A 349 -3.23 -9.64 21.24
CA ASN A 349 -3.69 -8.91 22.42
C ASN A 349 -3.53 -7.39 22.27
N SER A 350 -2.86 -6.94 21.21
CA SER A 350 -2.55 -5.53 20.97
C SER A 350 -2.29 -5.21 19.49
N ILE A 351 -2.13 -3.92 19.17
CA ILE A 351 -1.33 -3.46 18.03
C ILE A 351 -0.28 -2.49 18.56
N ASP A 352 0.98 -2.93 18.56
CA ASP A 352 2.07 -2.22 19.23
C ASP A 352 2.79 -1.24 18.32
N LEU A 353 2.84 -1.54 17.01
CA LEU A 353 3.59 -0.78 16.02
C LEU A 353 2.80 -0.68 14.72
N ALA A 354 2.84 0.49 14.09
CA ALA A 354 2.50 0.63 12.68
C ALA A 354 3.77 0.70 11.85
N CYS A 355 3.86 -0.08 10.78
CA CYS A 355 4.93 0.03 9.79
C CYS A 355 4.40 0.81 8.59
N LEU A 356 5.06 1.91 8.21
CA LEU A 356 4.66 2.73 7.08
C LEU A 356 5.81 2.86 6.08
N ASP A 357 5.50 2.99 4.79
CA ASP A 357 6.47 3.31 3.73
C ASP A 357 6.91 4.79 3.74
N VAL A 358 6.30 5.60 4.60
CA VAL A 358 6.48 7.04 4.74
C VAL A 358 6.45 7.44 6.21
N PRO A 359 6.97 8.61 6.59
CA PRO A 359 6.75 9.18 7.94
C PRO A 359 5.27 9.23 8.32
N GLY A 360 4.95 9.02 9.61
CA GLY A 360 3.56 9.02 10.10
C GLY A 360 2.78 10.28 9.73
N LYS A 361 3.44 11.45 9.72
CA LYS A 361 2.85 12.73 9.31
C LYS A 361 2.32 12.74 7.87
N TRP A 362 2.95 11.99 6.96
CA TRP A 362 2.58 11.92 5.54
C TRP A 362 1.36 11.01 5.31
N GLY A 363 1.02 10.19 6.30
CA GLY A 363 -0.15 9.32 6.30
C GLY A 363 -1.38 9.92 6.97
N THR A 364 -1.28 11.13 7.50
CA THR A 364 -2.34 11.74 8.33
C THR A 364 -2.86 13.04 7.78
N VAL A 365 -4.16 13.28 7.96
CA VAL A 365 -4.76 14.59 7.69
C VAL A 365 -4.07 15.68 8.52
N GLY A 366 -3.80 16.82 7.88
CA GLY A 366 -3.28 17.99 8.54
C GLY A 366 -4.33 18.73 9.37
N PRO A 367 -3.97 19.89 9.92
CA PRO A 367 -4.93 20.81 10.54
C PRO A 367 -6.11 21.14 9.61
N ALA A 368 -7.25 21.50 10.18
CA ALA A 368 -8.42 21.91 9.41
C ALA A 368 -8.11 23.11 8.49
N GLY A 369 -8.53 23.02 7.23
CA GLY A 369 -8.36 24.06 6.21
C GLY A 369 -8.95 23.62 4.88
N THR A 370 -8.85 24.45 3.84
CA THR A 370 -9.29 24.08 2.49
C THR A 370 -8.26 23.16 1.84
N GLY A 371 -8.70 21.97 1.42
CA GLY A 371 -7.87 21.04 0.66
C GLY A 371 -7.41 21.62 -0.68
N ALA A 372 -6.23 21.21 -1.13
CA ALA A 372 -5.72 21.53 -2.46
C ALA A 372 -4.69 20.47 -2.87
N PHE A 373 -4.49 20.28 -4.17
CA PHE A 373 -3.56 19.27 -4.67
C PHE A 373 -2.11 19.48 -4.24
N ASN A 374 -1.70 20.69 -3.86
CA ASN A 374 -0.30 21.04 -3.55
C ASN A 374 -0.06 21.27 -2.05
N LYS A 375 -0.97 20.82 -1.18
CA LYS A 375 -0.77 20.89 0.28
C LYS A 375 0.36 19.95 0.70
N ARG A 376 1.16 20.41 1.66
CA ARG A 376 2.27 19.65 2.25
C ARG A 376 1.86 19.06 3.60
N PRO A 377 2.53 18.00 4.09
CA PRO A 377 2.28 17.45 5.41
C PRO A 377 2.20 18.53 6.49
N ASN A 378 1.21 18.41 7.39
CA ASN A 378 0.94 19.35 8.48
C ASN A 378 0.49 20.77 8.09
N GLN A 379 0.27 21.07 6.79
CA GLN A 379 -0.41 22.31 6.38
C GLN A 379 -1.94 22.20 6.56
N PRO A 380 -2.64 23.32 6.82
CA PRO A 380 -4.09 23.34 6.81
C PRO A 380 -4.69 22.82 5.49
N GLY A 381 -5.60 21.85 5.57
CA GLY A 381 -6.24 21.20 4.43
C GLY A 381 -5.48 20.01 3.84
N TYR A 382 -4.29 19.67 4.34
CA TYR A 382 -3.54 18.49 3.87
C TYR A 382 -4.31 17.18 4.14
N GLY A 383 -4.29 16.26 3.18
CA GLY A 383 -4.96 14.98 3.26
C GLY A 383 -6.47 15.07 3.11
N GLN A 384 -7.01 16.21 2.66
CA GLN A 384 -8.44 16.44 2.48
C GLN A 384 -8.74 16.72 1.00
N ASN A 385 -9.59 15.89 0.42
CA ASN A 385 -10.12 16.08 -0.92
C ASN A 385 -11.64 15.83 -0.87
N PRO A 386 -12.49 16.83 -1.18
CA PRO A 386 -13.94 16.66 -1.14
C PRO A 386 -14.53 16.05 -2.43
N VAL A 387 -13.72 15.79 -3.46
CA VAL A 387 -14.19 15.25 -4.74
C VAL A 387 -14.43 13.75 -4.61
N PRO A 388 -15.68 13.28 -4.76
CA PRO A 388 -15.93 11.84 -4.83
C PRO A 388 -15.56 11.28 -6.21
N SER A 389 -15.31 9.98 -6.28
CA SER A 389 -15.30 9.24 -7.54
C SER A 389 -16.69 9.15 -8.15
N SER A 390 -16.80 8.62 -9.37
CA SER A 390 -18.08 8.34 -10.04
C SER A 390 -19.02 7.41 -9.25
N THR A 391 -18.51 6.74 -8.21
CA THR A 391 -19.32 5.89 -7.29
C THR A 391 -19.57 6.52 -5.92
N GLY A 392 -19.10 7.75 -5.68
CA GLY A 392 -19.25 8.43 -4.39
C GLY A 392 -18.10 8.21 -3.40
N PHE A 393 -17.02 7.51 -3.78
CA PHE A 393 -15.89 7.26 -2.88
C PHE A 393 -15.05 8.53 -2.69
N ILE A 394 -14.76 8.90 -1.44
CA ILE A 394 -13.96 10.09 -1.11
C ILE A 394 -12.56 9.66 -0.66
N SER A 395 -11.55 10.20 -1.34
CA SER A 395 -10.14 9.95 -1.05
C SER A 395 -9.64 10.87 0.07
N GLN A 396 -9.44 10.32 1.29
CA GLN A 396 -8.98 11.07 2.46
C GLN A 396 -7.90 10.31 3.26
N LEU A 397 -6.88 11.01 3.77
CA LEU A 397 -5.87 10.41 4.65
C LEU A 397 -6.44 10.05 6.04
N ALA A 398 -5.70 9.25 6.81
CA ALA A 398 -6.12 8.85 8.14
C ALA A 398 -6.18 10.03 9.13
N SER A 399 -7.20 10.05 9.99
CA SER A 399 -7.26 11.01 11.10
C SER A 399 -6.49 10.50 12.31
N LEU A 400 -5.84 11.39 13.06
CA LEU A 400 -5.29 11.07 14.39
C LEU A 400 -6.33 11.15 15.51
N THR A 401 -7.56 11.51 15.17
CA THR A 401 -8.65 11.75 16.11
C THR A 401 -9.74 10.71 15.93
N ARG A 402 -10.30 10.22 17.04
CA ARG A 402 -11.46 9.32 17.06
C ARG A 402 -12.50 9.83 18.03
N GLN A 403 -13.76 9.60 17.67
CA GLN A 403 -14.89 9.71 18.59
C GLN A 403 -15.07 8.34 19.26
N VAL A 404 -15.02 8.30 20.59
CA VAL A 404 -15.22 7.07 21.36
C VAL A 404 -16.71 6.75 21.43
N ASP A 405 -17.51 7.77 21.76
CA ASP A 405 -18.95 7.78 21.65
C ASP A 405 -19.44 9.18 21.21
N PRO A 406 -20.66 9.32 20.64
CA PRO A 406 -21.17 10.59 20.12
C PRO A 406 -21.27 11.74 21.13
N ASN A 407 -21.22 11.46 22.44
CA ASN A 407 -21.38 12.45 23.50
C ASN A 407 -20.05 12.75 24.25
N SER A 408 -19.01 11.96 24.02
CA SER A 408 -17.67 12.17 24.56
C SER A 408 -16.89 13.23 23.77
N ALA A 409 -15.88 13.82 24.43
CA ALA A 409 -14.89 14.59 23.70
C ALA A 409 -14.03 13.63 22.85
N PRO A 410 -13.71 13.98 21.60
CA PRO A 410 -12.81 13.18 20.78
C PRO A 410 -11.44 13.02 21.44
N VAL A 411 -10.86 11.85 21.26
CA VAL A 411 -9.49 11.52 21.69
C VAL A 411 -8.54 11.60 20.52
N SER A 412 -7.33 12.11 20.74
CA SER A 412 -6.36 12.35 19.67
C SER A 412 -4.94 11.93 20.06
N LEU A 413 -4.23 11.39 19.07
CA LEU A 413 -2.78 11.22 19.07
C LEU A 413 -2.09 12.48 18.51
N ASN A 414 -0.79 12.64 18.75
CA ASN A 414 -0.05 13.84 18.30
C ASN A 414 1.43 13.53 17.99
N PHE A 415 2.08 14.38 17.21
CA PHE A 415 3.53 14.31 16.92
C PHE A 415 4.37 15.31 17.75
N ASN A 416 3.90 15.74 18.93
CA ASN A 416 4.63 16.71 19.76
C ASN A 416 5.74 16.02 20.57
N THR A 417 6.86 15.73 19.91
CA THR A 417 8.04 15.12 20.54
C THR A 417 8.87 16.13 21.36
N VAL A 418 8.59 17.44 21.26
CA VAL A 418 9.25 18.49 22.05
C VAL A 418 8.75 18.47 23.50
N ASN A 419 7.44 18.31 23.69
CA ASN A 419 6.82 18.16 25.01
C ASN A 419 5.93 16.90 25.00
N PRO A 420 6.55 15.72 25.08
CA PRO A 420 5.84 14.47 24.87
C PRO A 420 4.91 14.14 26.04
N ASN A 421 3.79 13.51 25.71
CA ASN A 421 2.82 12.98 26.65
C ASN A 421 2.47 11.52 26.27
N GLY A 422 1.56 10.91 27.02
CA GLY A 422 1.14 9.52 26.78
C GLY A 422 0.49 9.28 25.41
N ASN A 423 0.14 10.31 24.64
CA ASN A 423 -0.46 10.21 23.31
C ASN A 423 0.50 10.64 22.19
N THR A 424 1.76 10.92 22.52
CA THR A 424 2.76 11.31 21.54
C THR A 424 3.23 10.11 20.72
N LEU A 425 3.23 10.30 19.40
CA LEU A 425 3.72 9.36 18.41
C LEU A 425 5.17 9.66 18.07
N TYR A 426 5.93 8.59 17.85
CA TYR A 426 7.32 8.63 17.46
C TYR A 426 7.52 7.85 16.17
N ASP A 427 8.10 8.51 15.18
CA ASP A 427 8.61 7.90 13.95
C ASP A 427 10.03 7.36 14.19
N THR A 428 10.25 6.10 13.86
CA THR A 428 11.58 5.47 13.80
C THR A 428 11.89 5.09 12.35
N PRO A 429 12.54 5.98 11.57
CA PRO A 429 12.90 5.69 10.19
C PRO A 429 14.01 4.63 10.15
N VAL A 430 13.86 3.62 9.29
CA VAL A 430 14.80 2.48 9.20
C VAL A 430 15.40 2.31 7.80
N ALA A 431 14.72 2.78 6.75
CA ALA A 431 15.21 2.73 5.38
C ALA A 431 14.54 3.80 4.51
N PHE A 432 15.19 4.20 3.43
CA PHE A 432 14.60 4.94 2.32
C PHE A 432 14.13 3.94 1.26
N VAL A 433 12.91 4.13 0.76
CA VAL A 433 12.27 3.27 -0.25
C VAL A 433 11.91 4.12 -1.46
N ALA A 434 12.52 3.81 -2.61
CA ALA A 434 12.23 4.48 -3.87
C ALA A 434 10.97 3.91 -4.53
N VAL A 435 10.16 4.78 -5.16
CA VAL A 435 8.97 4.41 -5.93
C VAL A 435 9.18 4.88 -7.37
N VAL A 436 8.84 4.05 -8.35
CA VAL A 436 9.14 4.26 -9.78
C VAL A 436 7.92 4.25 -10.67
N PRO A 437 7.88 5.11 -11.71
CA PRO A 437 6.87 5.02 -12.75
C PRO A 437 7.03 3.74 -13.56
N ILE A 438 5.91 3.08 -13.82
CA ILE A 438 5.83 1.90 -14.67
C ILE A 438 4.81 2.13 -15.78
N SER A 439 5.07 1.55 -16.95
CA SER A 439 4.20 1.64 -18.13
C SER A 439 4.42 0.43 -19.02
N THR A 440 3.46 0.07 -19.86
CA THR A 440 3.75 -0.81 -21.01
C THR A 440 4.28 0.01 -22.18
N GLN A 441 4.83 -0.64 -23.21
CA GLN A 441 5.21 0.06 -24.45
C GLN A 441 4.01 0.63 -25.22
N GLY A 442 2.78 0.17 -24.90
CA GLY A 442 1.55 0.62 -25.56
C GLY A 442 1.27 2.10 -25.43
N THR A 443 1.75 2.75 -24.36
CA THR A 443 1.63 4.21 -24.18
C THR A 443 2.53 4.97 -25.15
N GLY A 444 3.61 4.37 -25.68
CA GLY A 444 4.65 5.08 -26.41
C GLY A 444 5.54 5.97 -25.53
N VAL A 445 5.30 6.02 -24.22
CA VAL A 445 6.03 6.88 -23.27
C VAL A 445 7.26 6.15 -22.75
N GLN A 446 8.43 6.79 -22.85
CA GLN A 446 9.70 6.28 -22.32
C GLN A 446 10.26 7.16 -21.19
N LYS A 447 9.89 8.44 -21.22
CA LYS A 447 10.42 9.51 -20.40
C LYS A 447 9.26 10.37 -19.93
N VAL A 448 9.32 10.83 -18.69
CA VAL A 448 8.23 11.61 -18.10
C VAL A 448 8.75 12.68 -17.13
N ARG A 449 8.12 13.83 -17.10
CA ARG A 449 8.44 14.94 -16.19
C ARG A 449 7.64 14.85 -14.89
N PHE A 450 8.14 15.49 -13.84
CA PHE A 450 7.38 15.59 -12.58
C PHE A 450 6.09 16.36 -12.80
N THR A 451 6.12 17.45 -13.57
CA THR A 451 4.91 18.22 -13.90
C THR A 451 3.90 17.43 -14.72
N GLU A 452 4.35 16.57 -15.63
CA GLU A 452 3.49 15.66 -16.40
C GLU A 452 2.82 14.62 -15.49
N LEU A 453 3.57 14.02 -14.56
CA LEU A 453 3.02 13.11 -13.55
C LEU A 453 2.06 13.82 -12.59
N GLN A 454 2.38 15.05 -12.16
CA GLN A 454 1.48 15.88 -11.36
C GLN A 454 0.15 16.08 -12.08
N HIS A 455 0.21 16.48 -13.34
CA HIS A 455 -0.97 16.72 -14.15
C HIS A 455 -1.81 15.44 -14.30
N LEU A 456 -1.20 14.34 -14.75
CA LEU A 456 -1.88 13.06 -14.95
C LEU A 456 -2.59 12.57 -13.68
N LEU A 457 -1.93 12.62 -12.52
CA LEU A 457 -2.49 12.07 -11.28
C LEU A 457 -3.57 12.97 -10.66
N VAL A 458 -3.55 14.25 -10.99
CA VAL A 458 -4.47 15.23 -10.41
C VAL A 458 -5.64 15.53 -11.34
N THR A 459 -5.51 15.37 -12.67
CA THR A 459 -6.59 15.64 -13.63
C THR A 459 -7.08 14.40 -14.38
N GLY A 460 -6.26 13.35 -14.47
CA GLY A 460 -6.51 12.17 -15.30
C GLY A 460 -5.95 12.27 -16.72
N ARG A 461 -5.36 13.40 -17.14
CA ARG A 461 -4.72 13.50 -18.47
C ARG A 461 -3.36 14.18 -18.42
N MET A 462 -2.61 14.04 -19.50
CA MET A 462 -1.33 14.73 -19.70
C MET A 462 -1.55 16.24 -19.98
N PRO A 463 -0.52 17.10 -19.78
CA PRO A 463 -0.63 18.54 -20.04
C PRO A 463 -0.91 18.91 -21.50
N ASN A 464 -0.57 18.03 -22.45
CA ASN A 464 -0.88 18.20 -23.88
C ASN A 464 -2.29 17.71 -24.24
N GLY A 465 -3.11 17.34 -23.25
CA GLY A 465 -4.46 16.80 -23.44
C GLY A 465 -4.51 15.28 -23.67
N GLU A 466 -3.36 14.62 -23.87
CA GLU A 466 -3.32 13.18 -24.14
C GLU A 466 -3.91 12.39 -22.96
N ASN A 467 -4.80 11.48 -23.30
CA ASN A 467 -5.61 10.74 -22.36
C ASN A 467 -5.02 9.35 -22.06
N LEU A 468 -4.12 9.33 -21.07
CA LEU A 468 -3.52 8.11 -20.53
C LEU A 468 -4.18 7.75 -19.21
N VAL A 469 -4.26 6.46 -18.91
CA VAL A 469 -4.86 6.00 -17.65
C VAL A 469 -3.84 6.16 -16.52
N GLY A 470 -4.14 7.06 -15.57
CA GLY A 470 -3.36 7.20 -14.34
C GLY A 470 -3.71 6.10 -13.36
N THR A 471 -2.99 4.97 -13.37
CA THR A 471 -3.21 3.89 -12.39
C THR A 471 -2.78 4.38 -11.01
N THR A 472 -3.70 4.39 -10.04
CA THR A 472 -3.44 4.87 -8.69
C THR A 472 -3.58 3.75 -7.65
N ARG A 473 -3.06 4.03 -6.46
CA ARG A 473 -3.23 3.21 -5.27
C ARG A 473 -4.25 3.83 -4.34
N ASP A 474 -4.83 3.03 -3.46
CA ASP A 474 -5.65 3.56 -2.38
C ASP A 474 -4.90 4.64 -1.58
N VAL A 475 -5.63 5.65 -1.11
CA VAL A 475 -5.08 6.76 -0.31
C VAL A 475 -4.50 6.25 1.03
N GLY A 476 -4.94 5.08 1.48
CA GLY A 476 -4.36 4.30 2.57
C GLY A 476 -3.00 3.66 2.25
N SER A 477 -2.48 3.82 1.03
CA SER A 477 -1.21 3.22 0.59
C SER A 477 -0.01 4.13 0.89
N GLY A 478 0.99 3.56 1.55
CA GLY A 478 2.28 4.24 1.74
C GLY A 478 3.04 4.41 0.43
N THR A 479 2.84 3.51 -0.55
CA THR A 479 3.39 3.68 -1.91
C THR A 479 2.82 4.92 -2.59
N ARG A 480 1.50 5.18 -2.44
CA ARG A 480 0.88 6.43 -2.95
C ARG A 480 1.46 7.64 -2.26
N ASN A 481 1.63 7.59 -0.94
CA ASN A 481 2.12 8.75 -0.20
C ASN A 481 3.61 9.01 -0.47
N ALA A 482 4.41 7.97 -0.68
CA ALA A 482 5.81 8.05 -1.11
C ALA A 482 5.96 8.47 -2.58
N TRP A 483 4.89 8.35 -3.37
CA TRP A 483 4.83 8.80 -4.76
C TRP A 483 4.36 10.26 -4.85
N CYS A 484 3.22 10.59 -4.26
CA CYS A 484 2.58 11.90 -4.35
C CYS A 484 3.37 12.99 -3.62
N ASN A 485 3.79 12.76 -2.36
CA ASN A 485 4.43 13.83 -1.59
C ASN A 485 5.72 14.36 -2.26
N PRO A 486 6.67 13.53 -2.74
CA PRO A 486 7.87 14.03 -3.42
C PRO A 486 7.59 14.63 -4.79
N LEU A 487 6.48 14.26 -5.44
CA LEU A 487 5.96 14.95 -6.63
C LEU A 487 5.30 16.29 -6.28
N GLY A 488 5.17 16.67 -5.01
CA GLY A 488 4.49 17.89 -4.60
C GLY A 488 2.97 17.81 -4.65
N ILE A 489 2.43 16.58 -4.63
CA ILE A 489 0.99 16.29 -4.65
C ILE A 489 0.56 15.85 -3.25
N ASP A 490 -0.50 16.45 -2.72
CA ASP A 490 -1.25 15.94 -1.58
C ASP A 490 -1.81 14.56 -1.96
N PRO A 491 -1.46 13.48 -1.23
CA PRO A 491 -1.89 12.15 -1.59
C PRO A 491 -3.41 12.00 -1.76
N ALA A 492 -4.23 12.78 -1.06
CA ALA A 492 -5.69 12.74 -1.21
C ALA A 492 -6.18 13.18 -2.61
N TRP A 493 -5.36 13.95 -3.34
CA TRP A 493 -5.67 14.50 -4.67
C TRP A 493 -5.09 13.70 -5.84
N GLY A 494 -4.13 12.81 -5.58
CA GLY A 494 -3.51 11.93 -6.58
C GLY A 494 -4.40 10.75 -6.99
N MET A 495 -5.58 11.02 -7.55
CA MET A 495 -6.62 10.03 -7.88
C MET A 495 -6.64 9.58 -9.35
N GLY A 496 -5.74 10.07 -10.20
CA GLY A 496 -5.72 9.75 -11.64
C GLY A 496 -7.04 10.13 -12.29
N ASP A 497 -7.71 9.19 -12.94
CA ASP A 497 -9.00 9.37 -13.62
C ASP A 497 -10.18 9.52 -12.63
N ASN A 498 -10.02 9.03 -11.39
CA ASN A 498 -11.03 9.06 -10.31
C ASN A 498 -12.34 8.32 -10.64
N GLU A 499 -12.21 7.19 -11.34
CA GLU A 499 -13.32 6.36 -11.77
C GLU A 499 -13.56 5.19 -10.81
N GLY A 500 -14.83 4.89 -10.54
CA GLY A 500 -15.24 3.70 -9.79
C GLY A 500 -14.88 3.71 -8.30
N SER A 501 -15.02 2.54 -7.67
CA SER A 501 -14.61 2.29 -6.26
C SER A 501 -13.23 1.62 -6.21
N GLU A 502 -12.63 1.50 -5.03
CA GLU A 502 -11.39 0.74 -4.86
C GLU A 502 -11.52 -0.72 -5.39
N ILE A 503 -10.50 -1.19 -6.12
CA ILE A 503 -10.44 -2.55 -6.63
C ILE A 503 -9.51 -3.43 -5.78
N PHE A 504 -10.03 -4.61 -5.39
CA PHE A 504 -9.33 -5.57 -4.52
C PHE A 504 -8.85 -6.83 -5.24
N ASN A 505 -9.15 -7.02 -6.54
CA ASN A 505 -8.77 -8.24 -7.24
C ASN A 505 -8.37 -8.05 -8.71
N GLU A 506 -7.07 -8.16 -8.93
CA GLU A 506 -6.32 -8.35 -10.18
C GLU A 506 -6.45 -9.63 -11.00
N ASN A 507 -6.97 -10.68 -10.36
CA ASN A 507 -6.40 -12.01 -10.57
C ASN A 507 -7.10 -12.80 -11.70
N PRO A 508 -6.34 -13.34 -12.69
CA PRO A 508 -6.88 -14.10 -13.82
C PRO A 508 -7.61 -15.41 -13.49
N ASP A 509 -7.48 -15.96 -12.27
CA ASP A 509 -8.02 -17.28 -11.90
C ASP A 509 -9.19 -17.24 -10.90
N ALA A 510 -9.58 -16.07 -10.40
CA ALA A 510 -10.72 -15.95 -9.51
C ALA A 510 -11.99 -15.73 -10.33
N ARG A 511 -12.84 -16.76 -10.40
CA ARG A 511 -14.17 -16.79 -11.06
C ARG A 511 -15.18 -15.82 -10.39
N GLY A 512 -14.84 -14.55 -10.26
CA GLY A 512 -15.64 -13.50 -9.63
C GLY A 512 -15.61 -12.19 -10.43
N PRO A 513 -16.64 -11.35 -10.29
CA PRO A 513 -16.78 -10.10 -11.04
C PRO A 513 -15.77 -9.07 -10.50
N GLY A 514 -14.82 -8.62 -11.34
CA GLY A 514 -14.01 -7.44 -10.99
C GLY A 514 -12.56 -7.37 -11.47
N GLY A 515 -12.03 -8.31 -12.27
CA GLY A 515 -10.57 -8.34 -12.57
C GLY A 515 -10.16 -8.61 -14.01
N HIS A 516 -10.92 -8.21 -15.03
CA HIS A 516 -10.66 -8.66 -16.40
C HIS A 516 -10.98 -7.60 -17.44
N LEU A 517 -10.27 -7.58 -18.59
CA LEU A 517 -10.73 -6.85 -19.78
C LEU A 517 -12.03 -7.52 -20.29
N GLY A 518 -13.16 -6.92 -19.91
CA GLY A 518 -14.47 -7.11 -20.52
C GLY A 518 -15.61 -7.65 -19.65
N TYR A 519 -15.85 -7.13 -18.43
CA TYR A 519 -17.16 -7.38 -17.79
C TYR A 519 -17.60 -6.44 -16.65
N VAL A 520 -18.76 -5.78 -16.85
CA VAL A 520 -19.65 -5.23 -15.80
C VAL A 520 -21.03 -5.91 -15.95
N ILE A 521 -21.58 -6.50 -14.87
CA ILE A 521 -23.00 -6.92 -14.83
C ILE A 521 -23.86 -5.79 -14.25
N GLY A 522 -24.92 -5.42 -14.96
CA GLY A 522 -26.23 -5.28 -14.32
C GLY A 522 -26.81 -3.89 -14.08
N GLY A 523 -26.50 -2.91 -14.91
CA GLY A 523 -27.21 -1.62 -14.93
C GLY A 523 -27.51 -1.20 -16.37
N THR A 524 -28.62 -0.48 -16.57
CA THR A 524 -28.98 0.14 -17.86
C THR A 524 -28.00 1.24 -18.31
N ASN A 525 -27.01 1.58 -17.49
CA ASN A 525 -26.00 2.59 -17.77
C ASN A 525 -24.63 1.87 -17.78
N ASN A 526 -24.25 1.37 -18.95
CA ASN A 526 -22.96 0.72 -19.17
C ASN A 526 -21.84 1.78 -19.14
N VAL A 527 -21.24 2.03 -17.98
CA VAL A 527 -19.98 2.80 -17.91
C VAL A 527 -18.84 1.80 -18.08
N PHE A 528 -18.22 1.81 -19.25
CA PHE A 528 -17.27 0.79 -19.76
C PHE A 528 -15.81 1.06 -19.39
N HIS A 529 -15.49 1.51 -18.17
CA HIS A 529 -14.10 1.76 -17.77
C HIS A 529 -13.83 1.26 -16.35
N TYR A 530 -12.66 0.64 -16.14
CA TYR A 530 -12.27 0.09 -14.84
C TYR A 530 -11.79 1.18 -13.90
N SER A 531 -12.15 1.04 -12.63
CA SER A 531 -11.54 1.85 -11.58
C SER A 531 -10.02 1.79 -11.65
N ASN A 532 -9.41 2.95 -11.45
CA ASN A 532 -7.98 3.13 -11.39
C ASN A 532 -7.45 3.12 -9.95
N ASN A 533 -8.32 3.07 -8.93
CA ASN A 533 -7.95 3.07 -7.52
C ASN A 533 -7.66 1.64 -7.01
N CYS A 534 -6.38 1.26 -6.94
CA CYS A 534 -5.95 -0.11 -6.64
C CYS A 534 -5.61 -0.33 -5.16
N GLY A 535 -6.20 -1.37 -4.54
CA GLY A 535 -5.96 -1.67 -3.12
C GLY A 535 -4.57 -2.23 -2.78
N SER A 536 -3.82 -2.77 -3.75
CA SER A 536 -2.45 -3.30 -3.51
C SER A 536 -1.47 -2.96 -4.64
N SER A 537 -0.14 -3.04 -4.37
CA SER A 537 0.89 -2.78 -5.39
C SER A 537 0.79 -3.81 -6.51
N SER A 538 0.60 -5.09 -6.15
CA SER A 538 0.47 -6.17 -7.13
C SER A 538 -0.79 -6.06 -8.00
N ILE A 539 -1.82 -5.36 -7.53
CA ILE A 539 -3.00 -5.02 -8.31
C ILE A 539 -2.61 -3.87 -9.24
N SER A 540 -2.13 -2.74 -8.73
CA SER A 540 -1.68 -1.61 -9.57
C SER A 540 -0.71 -2.00 -10.69
N GLU A 541 0.23 -2.91 -10.42
CA GLU A 541 1.15 -3.44 -11.44
C GLU A 541 0.42 -4.21 -12.55
N ARG A 542 -0.54 -5.08 -12.19
CA ARG A 542 -1.38 -5.81 -13.16
C ARG A 542 -2.30 -4.89 -13.94
N CYS A 543 -2.80 -3.87 -13.27
CA CYS A 543 -3.63 -2.80 -13.79
C CYS A 543 -2.91 -2.12 -14.95
N THR A 544 -1.66 -1.72 -14.70
CA THR A 544 -0.77 -1.14 -15.71
C THR A 544 -0.41 -2.14 -16.81
N GLN A 545 -0.15 -3.41 -16.50
CA GLN A 545 0.18 -4.44 -17.50
C GLN A 545 -0.96 -4.69 -18.48
N ASN A 546 -2.20 -4.78 -17.99
CA ASN A 546 -3.36 -5.12 -18.80
C ASN A 546 -3.93 -3.90 -19.53
N ARG A 547 -3.76 -2.69 -18.98
CA ARG A 547 -4.18 -1.44 -19.61
C ARG A 547 -3.01 -0.86 -20.37
N ARG A 548 -2.95 -1.10 -21.67
CA ARG A 548 -1.77 -0.72 -22.47
C ARG A 548 -1.59 0.80 -22.63
N LEU A 549 -2.61 1.61 -22.30
CA LEU A 549 -2.53 3.08 -22.18
C LEU A 549 -2.27 3.60 -20.75
N ALA A 550 -1.86 2.74 -19.81
CA ALA A 550 -1.70 3.15 -18.42
C ALA A 550 -0.26 3.50 -18.03
N ILE A 551 -0.14 4.53 -17.20
CA ILE A 551 1.05 4.81 -16.38
C ILE A 551 0.67 4.56 -14.92
N GLY A 552 1.43 3.70 -14.26
CA GLY A 552 1.30 3.40 -12.83
C GLY A 552 2.60 3.65 -12.08
N TYR A 553 2.64 3.21 -10.82
CA TYR A 553 3.84 3.31 -10.01
C TYR A 553 3.96 2.16 -9.00
N THR A 554 5.18 1.75 -8.70
CA THR A 554 5.45 0.71 -7.68
C THR A 554 6.82 0.89 -7.01
N GLY A 555 7.07 0.18 -5.91
CA GLY A 555 8.34 0.23 -5.19
C GLY A 555 9.47 -0.41 -6.00
N LEU A 556 10.64 0.23 -6.01
CA LEU A 556 11.80 -0.22 -6.79
C LEU A 556 12.38 -1.56 -6.29
N PHE A 557 12.55 -1.68 -4.97
CA PHE A 557 13.31 -2.77 -4.34
C PHE A 557 12.43 -3.84 -3.69
N GLY A 558 12.94 -5.09 -3.70
CA GLY A 558 12.40 -6.26 -3.01
C GLY A 558 12.39 -7.53 -3.89
N ASN A 559 12.13 -8.69 -3.28
CA ASN A 559 11.97 -9.96 -4.01
C ASN A 559 10.59 -9.97 -4.70
N GLY A 560 10.55 -9.86 -6.03
CA GLY A 560 9.31 -9.78 -6.83
C GLY A 560 8.74 -8.36 -6.93
N ARG A 561 9.55 -7.41 -7.41
CA ARG A 561 9.22 -5.98 -7.49
C ARG A 561 9.67 -5.38 -8.83
N ALA A 562 9.49 -4.07 -9.00
CA ALA A 562 9.75 -3.27 -10.21
C ALA A 562 10.84 -3.82 -11.13
N ILE A 563 12.08 -3.97 -10.63
CA ILE A 563 13.22 -4.39 -11.45
C ILE A 563 13.04 -5.82 -11.98
N THR A 564 12.59 -6.75 -11.14
CA THR A 564 12.44 -8.16 -11.52
C THR A 564 11.35 -8.32 -12.57
N ASP A 565 10.22 -7.64 -12.36
CA ASP A 565 9.09 -7.66 -13.29
C ASP A 565 9.39 -6.92 -14.60
N ALA A 566 10.17 -5.84 -14.52
CA ALA A 566 10.68 -5.18 -15.69
C ALA A 566 11.57 -6.12 -16.49
N VAL A 567 12.57 -6.76 -15.89
CA VAL A 567 13.41 -7.78 -16.56
C VAL A 567 12.58 -8.93 -17.15
N ALA A 568 11.46 -9.29 -16.53
CA ALA A 568 10.53 -10.31 -17.03
C ALA A 568 9.61 -9.82 -18.17
N GLY A 569 9.72 -8.56 -18.59
CA GLY A 569 8.92 -7.94 -19.64
C GLY A 569 7.46 -7.69 -19.24
N ASN A 570 7.16 -7.55 -17.95
CA ASN A 570 5.80 -7.26 -17.49
C ASN A 570 5.42 -5.79 -17.75
N TYR A 571 6.30 -4.86 -17.38
CA TYR A 571 6.20 -3.42 -17.66
C TYR A 571 7.60 -2.84 -17.86
N GLU A 572 7.70 -1.68 -18.49
CA GLU A 572 8.91 -0.86 -18.51
C GLU A 572 8.94 0.08 -17.30
N ILE A 573 10.15 0.47 -16.88
CA ILE A 573 10.37 1.54 -15.90
C ILE A 573 10.75 2.79 -16.69
N LEU A 574 10.00 3.88 -16.48
CA LEU A 574 10.23 5.15 -17.17
C LEU A 574 11.36 5.96 -16.52
N ASP A 575 12.03 6.77 -17.33
CA ASP A 575 13.02 7.72 -16.83
C ASP A 575 12.33 9.05 -16.47
N VAL A 576 12.77 9.71 -15.39
CA VAL A 576 12.09 10.90 -14.84
C VAL A 576 12.92 12.17 -14.93
N CYS A 577 12.27 13.31 -15.11
CA CYS A 577 12.90 14.63 -14.96
C CYS A 577 12.22 15.44 -13.85
N LYS A 578 12.99 15.88 -12.85
CA LYS A 578 12.50 16.74 -11.77
C LYS A 578 12.44 18.21 -12.21
N ASP A 579 11.43 18.55 -13.00
CA ASP A 579 11.21 19.89 -13.56
C ASP A 579 10.37 20.81 -12.66
N ILE A 580 10.43 20.57 -11.36
CA ILE A 580 9.77 21.37 -10.31
C ILE A 580 10.82 22.11 -9.49
N ASP A 581 10.44 23.23 -8.87
CA ASP A 581 11.21 23.87 -7.81
C ASP A 581 11.04 23.06 -6.51
N GLY A 582 11.97 22.14 -6.28
CA GLY A 582 11.87 21.19 -5.20
C GLY A 582 12.19 21.80 -3.83
N ASP A 583 13.14 22.74 -3.80
CA ASP A 583 13.70 23.30 -2.57
C ASP A 583 13.17 24.70 -2.21
N GLY A 584 12.41 25.32 -3.12
CA GLY A 584 11.74 26.61 -2.98
C GLY A 584 12.66 27.80 -3.27
N ASP A 585 13.74 27.61 -4.04
CA ASP A 585 14.69 28.68 -4.36
C ASP A 585 14.24 29.60 -5.52
N GLY A 586 13.12 29.28 -6.15
CA GLY A 586 12.53 30.01 -7.28
C GLY A 586 12.99 29.53 -8.65
N PHE A 587 13.78 28.45 -8.73
CA PHE A 587 14.24 27.83 -9.97
C PHE A 587 13.80 26.36 -10.04
N ILE A 588 13.61 25.86 -11.27
CA ILE A 588 13.36 24.44 -11.47
C ILE A 588 14.64 23.64 -11.22
N ASP A 589 14.50 22.50 -10.53
CA ASP A 589 15.63 21.62 -10.16
C ASP A 589 16.32 21.00 -11.39
N SER A 590 15.57 20.80 -12.48
CA SER A 590 16.05 20.35 -13.78
C SER A 590 15.25 20.99 -14.91
N ASN A 591 15.90 21.28 -16.02
CA ASN A 591 15.25 21.72 -17.26
C ASN A 591 15.08 20.57 -18.28
N CYS A 592 15.30 19.33 -17.86
CA CYS A 592 15.24 18.12 -18.69
C CYS A 592 16.18 18.17 -19.91
N THR A 593 17.34 18.81 -19.75
CA THR A 593 18.40 18.81 -20.76
C THR A 593 19.64 18.10 -20.23
N PRO A 594 20.47 17.51 -21.11
CA PRO A 594 21.75 16.89 -20.77
C PRO A 594 22.57 17.71 -19.75
N GLN A 595 22.92 17.11 -18.62
CA GLN A 595 23.72 17.75 -17.56
C GLN A 595 25.14 17.17 -17.46
N VAL A 596 26.07 17.97 -16.92
CA VAL A 596 27.47 17.53 -16.69
C VAL A 596 27.53 16.29 -15.79
N CYS A 597 26.58 16.16 -14.86
CA CYS A 597 26.50 15.02 -13.96
C CYS A 597 25.95 13.73 -14.58
N ASP A 598 25.40 13.81 -15.80
CA ASP A 598 25.01 12.66 -16.61
C ASP A 598 26.22 12.00 -17.29
N ALA A 599 27.29 12.76 -17.52
CA ALA A 599 28.52 12.28 -18.14
C ALA A 599 29.46 11.52 -17.18
N VAL A 600 29.13 11.50 -15.88
CA VAL A 600 29.95 10.85 -14.85
C VAL A 600 29.61 9.36 -14.77
N ALA A 601 29.90 8.63 -15.84
CA ALA A 601 30.10 7.18 -15.76
C ALA A 601 31.47 6.92 -15.11
N SER A 602 31.69 7.38 -13.89
CA SER A 602 32.85 6.93 -13.12
C SER A 602 32.59 5.48 -12.69
N ASP A 603 33.60 4.61 -12.82
CA ASP A 603 33.61 3.34 -12.12
C ASP A 603 33.18 3.58 -10.67
N PRO A 604 32.23 2.79 -10.13
CA PRO A 604 31.75 3.00 -8.78
C PRO A 604 32.94 3.04 -7.82
N PRO A 605 33.10 4.11 -7.01
CA PRO A 605 34.19 4.17 -6.06
C PRO A 605 34.05 2.99 -5.09
N GLY A 606 35.00 2.06 -5.16
CA GLY A 606 35.36 1.21 -4.03
C GLY A 606 34.45 0.02 -3.71
N CYS A 607 34.45 -1.02 -4.54
CA CYS A 607 34.40 -2.39 -3.98
C CYS A 607 35.74 -2.81 -3.33
N ASN A 608 36.75 -1.93 -3.38
CA ASN A 608 38.11 -2.18 -2.91
C ASN A 608 38.22 -1.95 -1.39
N GLY A 609 37.77 -2.93 -0.60
CA GLY A 609 37.89 -2.87 0.86
C GLY A 609 37.78 -4.19 1.63
N GLY A 610 37.66 -5.34 0.95
CA GLY A 610 37.41 -6.63 1.62
C GLY A 610 35.94 -6.88 1.99
N ILE A 611 35.02 -6.03 1.50
CA ILE A 611 33.59 -6.35 1.43
C ILE A 611 33.43 -7.45 0.36
N PRO A 612 32.92 -8.65 0.68
CA PRO A 612 32.81 -9.73 -0.30
C PRO A 612 31.95 -9.28 -1.48
N PRO A 613 32.48 -9.28 -2.73
CA PRO A 613 31.67 -8.97 -3.90
C PRO A 613 30.76 -10.16 -4.18
N PHE A 614 29.45 -9.96 -4.18
CA PHE A 614 28.52 -10.95 -4.74
C PHE A 614 28.41 -10.86 -6.26
N SER A 615 28.95 -9.81 -6.90
CA SER A 615 29.16 -9.64 -8.35
C SER A 615 29.77 -8.24 -8.63
N PRO A 616 30.25 -7.92 -9.85
CA PRO A 616 30.60 -6.54 -10.18
C PRO A 616 29.37 -5.62 -9.96
N PRO A 617 29.54 -4.45 -9.33
CA PRO A 617 28.46 -3.50 -9.14
C PRO A 617 27.90 -3.10 -10.50
N ALA A 618 26.58 -3.03 -10.58
CA ALA A 618 25.90 -2.62 -11.79
C ALA A 618 26.17 -1.13 -12.04
N SER A 619 27.14 -0.85 -12.90
CA SER A 619 27.31 0.46 -13.49
C SER A 619 26.22 0.66 -14.54
N TRP A 620 25.31 1.62 -14.35
CA TRP A 620 24.66 2.38 -15.44
C TRP A 620 24.04 3.65 -14.84
N ARG A 621 24.72 4.81 -14.98
CA ARG A 621 23.99 6.07 -15.15
C ARG A 621 23.52 6.06 -16.62
N PRO A 622 22.22 6.23 -16.92
CA PRO A 622 21.71 6.25 -18.29
C PRO A 622 22.25 7.41 -19.11
N SER A 623 21.88 7.42 -20.39
CA SER A 623 22.25 8.44 -21.37
C SER A 623 22.06 9.86 -20.89
N ASN A 624 23.01 10.70 -21.29
CA ASN A 624 23.13 12.14 -21.08
C ASN A 624 22.03 12.92 -21.82
N ASP A 625 20.77 12.74 -21.43
CA ASP A 625 19.62 13.36 -22.07
C ASP A 625 18.70 14.16 -21.12
N GLY A 626 19.10 14.33 -19.85
CA GLY A 626 18.37 15.11 -18.86
C GLY A 626 17.26 14.37 -18.13
N PHE A 627 17.07 13.07 -18.37
CA PHE A 627 16.15 12.20 -17.62
C PHE A 627 16.92 11.16 -16.81
N VAL A 628 16.48 10.96 -15.57
CA VAL A 628 17.12 10.10 -14.58
C VAL A 628 16.39 8.76 -14.52
N ARG A 629 17.11 7.68 -14.81
CA ARG A 629 16.62 6.33 -14.52
C ARG A 629 16.84 6.00 -13.04
N PRO A 630 15.87 5.36 -12.38
CA PRO A 630 16.05 4.88 -11.01
C PRO A 630 17.12 3.78 -10.96
N SER A 631 18.14 3.99 -10.14
CA SER A 631 19.21 3.03 -9.85
C SER A 631 19.70 3.27 -8.43
N VAL A 632 20.42 2.30 -7.85
CA VAL A 632 21.02 2.49 -6.53
C VAL A 632 21.91 3.73 -6.48
N ASN A 633 22.68 4.00 -7.54
CA ASN A 633 23.59 5.15 -7.61
C ASN A 633 22.84 6.48 -7.73
N THR A 634 21.81 6.57 -8.57
CA THR A 634 21.00 7.79 -8.70
C THR A 634 20.18 8.09 -7.44
N ILE A 635 19.97 7.11 -6.57
CA ILE A 635 19.33 7.27 -5.25
C ILE A 635 20.33 7.73 -4.18
N ILE A 636 21.51 7.11 -4.09
CA ILE A 636 22.49 7.41 -3.01
C ILE A 636 23.37 8.62 -3.32
N ASP A 637 23.76 8.82 -4.58
CA ASP A 637 24.56 9.96 -5.05
C ASP A 637 23.63 11.12 -5.48
N ASN A 638 22.72 11.52 -4.58
CA ASN A 638 21.61 12.42 -4.88
C ASN A 638 21.88 13.90 -4.57
N SER A 639 23.17 14.29 -4.54
CA SER A 639 23.58 15.67 -4.24
C SER A 639 23.27 16.70 -5.33
N GLN A 640 22.89 16.25 -6.53
CA GLN A 640 22.52 17.11 -7.65
C GLN A 640 21.13 16.73 -8.15
N ALA A 641 20.14 17.59 -7.91
CA ALA A 641 18.74 17.30 -8.18
C ALA A 641 18.47 16.87 -9.63
N ALA A 642 19.17 17.47 -10.60
CA ALA A 642 19.01 17.13 -12.03
C ALA A 642 19.47 15.72 -12.42
N CYS A 643 20.31 15.08 -11.60
CA CYS A 643 20.85 13.73 -11.84
C CYS A 643 20.40 12.71 -10.78
N ALA A 644 19.55 13.14 -9.85
CA ALA A 644 19.15 12.37 -8.68
C ALA A 644 17.74 11.80 -8.86
N TYR A 645 17.57 10.55 -8.45
CA TYR A 645 16.26 9.94 -8.33
C TYR A 645 15.70 10.23 -6.93
N THR A 646 14.65 11.04 -6.86
CA THR A 646 14.16 11.64 -5.61
C THR A 646 12.71 11.29 -5.26
N ILE A 647 12.10 10.34 -5.97
CA ILE A 647 10.75 9.85 -5.68
C ILE A 647 10.83 8.66 -4.70
N GLY A 648 10.28 8.84 -3.51
CA GLY A 648 10.28 7.84 -2.44
C GLY A 648 9.94 8.42 -1.07
N GLY A 649 10.16 7.62 -0.03
CA GLY A 649 9.94 8.02 1.35
C GLY A 649 10.72 7.19 2.34
N PHE A 650 10.82 7.66 3.58
CA PHE A 650 11.40 6.88 4.67
C PHE A 650 10.39 5.88 5.22
N ALA A 651 10.71 4.59 5.07
CA ALA A 651 10.01 3.53 5.78
C ALA A 651 10.27 3.68 7.30
N THR A 652 9.19 3.72 8.08
CA THR A 652 9.22 4.05 9.50
C THR A 652 8.39 3.07 10.31
N PHE A 653 8.81 2.85 11.55
CA PHE A 653 7.94 2.30 12.58
C PHE A 653 7.36 3.44 13.41
N VAL A 654 6.03 3.55 13.42
CA VAL A 654 5.31 4.45 14.30
C VAL A 654 4.98 3.72 15.60
N SER A 655 5.27 4.37 16.72
CA SER A 655 4.95 3.89 18.07
C SER A 655 4.27 4.99 18.88
N ARG A 656 3.47 4.61 19.87
CA ARG A 656 2.93 5.51 20.90
C ARG A 656 3.80 5.39 22.14
N GLY A 657 4.38 6.51 22.57
CA GLY A 657 5.45 6.52 23.57
C GLY A 657 6.84 6.33 22.95
N ASP A 658 7.86 6.78 23.68
CA ASP A 658 9.23 6.88 23.20
C ASP A 658 9.94 5.51 23.26
N PRO A 659 10.41 4.97 22.12
CA PRO A 659 11.16 3.73 22.10
C PRO A 659 12.51 3.83 22.84
N GLU A 660 13.08 5.02 23.04
CA GLU A 660 14.35 5.25 23.75
C GLU A 660 14.16 5.58 25.24
N SER A 661 12.94 5.53 25.77
CA SER A 661 12.68 5.81 27.19
C SER A 661 13.53 4.95 28.14
N GLY A 662 14.21 5.59 29.09
CA GLY A 662 15.11 4.96 30.06
C GLY A 662 16.56 4.77 29.58
N ARG A 663 16.90 5.05 28.31
CA ARG A 663 18.30 5.09 27.83
C ARG A 663 18.86 6.51 27.95
N ASN A 664 20.15 6.64 28.28
CA ASN A 664 20.88 7.92 28.29
C ASN A 664 20.20 9.05 29.08
N GLY A 665 19.45 8.72 30.14
CA GLY A 665 18.71 9.69 30.95
C GLY A 665 17.40 10.19 30.31
N ASN A 666 16.94 9.59 29.21
CA ASN A 666 15.65 9.88 28.61
C ASN A 666 14.51 9.50 29.57
N THR A 667 13.69 10.48 29.93
CA THR A 667 12.56 10.34 30.86
C THR A 667 11.19 10.45 30.17
N ASN A 668 11.17 10.46 28.83
CA ASN A 668 9.94 10.50 28.06
C ASN A 668 9.05 9.27 28.38
N PRO A 669 7.71 9.39 28.25
CA PRO A 669 6.81 8.27 28.45
C PRO A 669 7.20 7.08 27.56
N ALA A 670 7.37 5.90 28.15
CA ALA A 670 7.70 4.68 27.41
C ALA A 670 6.50 4.15 26.62
N MET A 671 6.78 3.32 25.61
CA MET A 671 5.74 2.48 24.97
C MET A 671 5.07 1.58 26.01
N ALA A 672 3.77 1.33 25.87
CA ALA A 672 3.01 0.46 26.78
C ALA A 672 3.53 -1.00 26.76
N ASN A 673 3.81 -1.52 25.57
CA ASN A 673 4.45 -2.83 25.40
C ASN A 673 5.98 -2.66 25.37
N LEU A 674 6.63 -2.93 26.50
CA LEU A 674 8.09 -2.83 26.62
C LEU A 674 8.84 -3.86 25.75
N ARG A 675 8.19 -4.96 25.34
CA ARG A 675 8.78 -5.93 24.41
C ARG A 675 8.84 -5.36 23.01
N ALA A 676 7.75 -4.76 22.52
CA ALA A 676 7.75 -4.06 21.24
C ALA A 676 8.79 -2.92 21.19
N ARG A 677 9.00 -2.22 22.31
CA ARG A 677 10.09 -1.24 22.47
C ARG A 677 11.47 -1.87 22.26
N ASP A 678 11.73 -2.99 22.93
CA ASP A 678 13.04 -3.65 22.87
C ASP A 678 13.28 -4.31 21.49
N TYR A 679 12.23 -4.75 20.79
CA TYR A 679 12.30 -5.14 19.37
C TYR A 679 12.72 -3.99 18.45
N LEU A 680 12.15 -2.79 18.62
CA LEU A 680 12.58 -1.62 17.86
C LEU A 680 14.04 -1.24 18.15
N ARG A 681 14.45 -1.30 19.42
CA ARG A 681 15.84 -1.07 19.80
C ARG A 681 16.78 -2.08 19.18
N ASN A 682 16.38 -3.35 19.10
CA ASN A 682 17.16 -4.39 18.45
C ASN A 682 17.46 -4.03 16.99
N ILE A 683 16.44 -3.56 16.25
CA ILE A 683 16.61 -3.10 14.86
C ILE A 683 17.53 -1.88 14.81
N LYS A 684 17.30 -0.86 15.65
CA LYS A 684 18.09 0.38 15.66
C LYS A 684 19.56 0.15 16.03
N ASP A 685 19.82 -0.65 17.06
CA ASP A 685 21.17 -0.94 17.52
C ASP A 685 21.91 -1.83 16.52
N SER A 686 21.19 -2.73 15.82
CA SER A 686 21.74 -3.49 14.68
C SER A 686 22.13 -2.57 13.52
N ILE A 687 21.29 -1.60 13.18
CA ILE A 687 21.62 -0.58 12.17
C ILE A 687 22.86 0.20 12.63
N ALA A 688 22.88 0.70 13.87
CA ALA A 688 24.02 1.45 14.40
C ALA A 688 25.33 0.64 14.36
N ALA A 689 25.28 -0.65 14.69
CA ALA A 689 26.43 -1.54 14.63
C ALA A 689 26.92 -1.80 13.19
N TYR A 690 26.00 -2.06 12.27
CA TYR A 690 26.32 -2.19 10.84
C TYR A 690 26.95 -0.91 10.29
N VAL A 691 26.41 0.24 10.70
CA VAL A 691 26.92 1.57 10.32
C VAL A 691 28.34 1.81 10.83
N LEU A 692 28.66 1.34 12.05
CA LEU A 692 30.02 1.42 12.59
C LEU A 692 31.01 0.51 11.86
N ASN A 693 30.58 -0.70 11.45
CA ASN A 693 31.44 -1.63 10.73
C ASN A 693 30.64 -2.61 9.84
N PRO A 694 30.40 -2.29 8.55
CA PRO A 694 29.60 -3.13 7.66
C PRO A 694 30.30 -4.44 7.25
N THR A 695 31.63 -4.52 7.42
CA THR A 695 32.42 -5.73 7.07
C THR A 695 32.46 -6.78 8.17
N PHE A 696 32.04 -6.43 9.40
CA PHE A 696 32.21 -7.32 10.54
C PHE A 696 31.20 -8.48 10.49
N PRO A 697 31.62 -9.76 10.55
CA PRO A 697 30.72 -10.91 10.36
C PRO A 697 29.52 -10.93 11.32
N THR A 698 29.67 -10.46 12.55
CA THR A 698 28.54 -10.43 13.50
C THR A 698 27.45 -9.45 13.11
N ASN A 699 27.76 -8.46 12.26
CA ASN A 699 26.79 -7.49 11.77
C ASN A 699 26.07 -7.99 10.50
N GLN A 700 26.53 -9.10 9.92
CA GLN A 700 25.92 -9.70 8.73
C GLN A 700 24.69 -10.53 9.13
N GLN A 701 23.72 -10.65 8.22
CA GLN A 701 22.43 -11.31 8.43
C GLN A 701 21.54 -10.66 9.52
N MET A 702 22.02 -9.60 10.19
CA MET A 702 21.26 -8.79 11.16
C MET A 702 20.32 -7.79 10.46
N PRO A 703 19.29 -7.23 11.15
CA PRO A 703 18.36 -6.27 10.55
C PRO A 703 19.05 -5.15 9.76
N GLY A 704 20.09 -4.53 10.33
CA GLY A 704 20.83 -3.44 9.70
C GLY A 704 21.47 -3.82 8.36
N SER A 705 22.06 -5.01 8.26
CA SER A 705 22.67 -5.49 7.01
C SER A 705 21.64 -5.80 5.92
N PHE A 706 20.48 -6.35 6.29
CA PHE A 706 19.40 -6.62 5.34
C PHE A 706 18.83 -5.30 4.79
N LEU A 707 18.59 -4.33 5.66
CA LEU A 707 18.08 -3.01 5.27
C LEU A 707 19.04 -2.27 4.34
N ALA A 708 20.36 -2.39 4.56
CA ALA A 708 21.36 -1.79 3.69
C ALA A 708 21.52 -2.46 2.32
N SER A 709 21.19 -3.75 2.20
CA SER A 709 21.39 -4.53 0.97
C SER A 709 20.13 -4.66 0.11
N THR A 710 18.96 -4.54 0.73
CA THR A 710 17.65 -4.65 0.06
C THR A 710 16.97 -3.30 -0.12
N PHE A 711 17.29 -2.31 0.72
CA PHE A 711 16.80 -0.94 0.62
C PHE A 711 17.99 0.02 0.71
N THR A 712 17.77 1.26 1.13
CA THR A 712 18.85 2.23 1.34
C THR A 712 18.80 2.76 2.77
N LEU A 713 19.91 2.66 3.52
CA LEU A 713 19.96 3.27 4.86
C LEU A 713 20.04 4.81 4.74
N PRO A 714 19.36 5.58 5.63
CA PRO A 714 19.39 7.04 5.58
C PRO A 714 20.80 7.64 5.66
N VAL A 715 21.71 7.02 6.40
CA VAL A 715 23.12 7.45 6.52
C VAL A 715 23.97 7.16 5.29
N GLY A 716 23.43 6.45 4.30
CA GLY A 716 24.10 6.18 3.02
C GLY A 716 23.72 7.16 1.90
N LEU A 717 22.80 8.09 2.15
CA LEU A 717 22.37 9.10 1.17
C LEU A 717 23.24 10.36 1.27
N ASP A 718 23.66 10.94 0.15
CA ASP A 718 24.34 12.24 0.15
C ASP A 718 23.43 13.36 0.71
N TYR A 719 22.16 13.34 0.29
CA TYR A 719 21.12 14.27 0.68
C TYR A 719 19.91 13.50 1.21
N VAL A 720 19.29 14.00 2.26
CA VAL A 720 18.10 13.41 2.88
C VAL A 720 16.88 14.27 2.58
N GLN A 721 15.75 13.60 2.40
CA GLN A 721 14.47 14.24 2.14
C GLN A 721 13.97 14.99 3.38
N ASP A 722 13.46 16.20 3.17
CA ASP A 722 12.83 17.00 4.22
C ASP A 722 11.43 16.42 4.55
N LEU A 723 11.13 16.29 5.85
CA LEU A 723 9.89 15.65 6.31
C LEU A 723 8.68 16.58 6.28
N ASP A 724 8.87 17.90 6.29
CA ASP A 724 7.80 18.89 6.22
C ASP A 724 7.68 19.48 4.79
N ILE A 725 8.75 19.40 3.98
CA ILE A 725 8.77 19.78 2.55
C ILE A 725 9.27 18.58 1.71
N PRO A 726 8.41 17.61 1.39
CA PRO A 726 8.82 16.34 0.76
C PRO A 726 9.53 16.46 -0.60
N THR A 727 9.30 17.55 -1.32
CA THR A 727 9.96 17.86 -2.62
C THR A 727 11.42 18.26 -2.44
N LYS A 728 11.83 18.65 -1.23
CA LYS A 728 13.15 19.18 -0.90
C LYS A 728 14.07 18.09 -0.38
N PHE A 729 15.29 18.06 -0.91
CA PHE A 729 16.38 17.22 -0.41
C PHE A 729 17.49 18.15 0.09
N ALA A 730 18.03 17.88 1.28
CA ALA A 730 19.05 18.69 1.93
C ALA A 730 20.31 17.88 2.26
N PRO A 731 21.50 18.51 2.36
CA PRO A 731 22.74 17.80 2.64
C PRO A 731 22.65 16.92 3.90
N ASN A 732 23.03 15.65 3.78
CA ASN A 732 23.01 14.72 4.89
C ASN A 732 24.24 14.90 5.79
N THR A 733 24.07 15.59 6.91
CA THR A 733 25.14 15.76 7.90
C THR A 733 25.53 14.45 8.61
N GLY A 734 24.68 13.41 8.50
CA GLY A 734 24.91 12.06 9.01
C GLY A 734 25.42 11.06 7.98
N LEU A 735 25.87 11.50 6.79
CA LEU A 735 26.43 10.62 5.77
C LEU A 735 27.65 9.85 6.31
N ILE A 736 27.65 8.54 6.07
CA ILE A 736 28.77 7.64 6.42
C ILE A 736 29.21 6.93 5.16
N GLN A 737 30.31 7.41 4.57
CA GLN A 737 30.84 6.94 3.28
C GLN A 737 31.01 5.41 3.21
N PRO A 738 31.58 4.71 4.22
CA PRO A 738 31.69 3.25 4.17
C PRO A 738 30.35 2.50 4.05
N VAL A 739 29.26 3.08 4.57
CA VAL A 739 27.92 2.50 4.46
C VAL A 739 27.33 2.72 3.08
N GLN A 740 27.49 3.92 2.51
CA GLN A 740 27.12 4.19 1.12
C GLN A 740 27.83 3.23 0.16
N ASP A 741 29.14 3.02 0.36
CA ASP A 741 29.93 2.07 -0.44
C ASP A 741 29.41 0.63 -0.27
N ALA A 742 29.06 0.21 0.95
CA ALA A 742 28.49 -1.11 1.21
C ALA A 742 27.12 -1.31 0.53
N ILE A 743 26.22 -0.32 0.56
CA ILE A 743 24.93 -0.36 -0.15
C ILE A 743 25.17 -0.57 -1.65
N ARG A 744 26.09 0.21 -2.24
CA ARG A 744 26.47 0.10 -3.65
C ARG A 744 27.03 -1.27 -4.01
N CYS A 745 27.82 -1.87 -3.12
CA CYS A 745 28.45 -3.19 -3.34
C CYS A 745 27.51 -4.38 -3.13
N THR A 746 26.47 -4.24 -2.31
CA THR A 746 25.58 -5.34 -1.93
C THR A 746 24.27 -5.35 -2.73
N THR A 747 23.89 -4.22 -3.34
CA THR A 747 22.72 -4.15 -4.22
C THR A 747 23.01 -4.85 -5.55
N THR A 748 22.36 -5.99 -5.81
CA THR A 748 22.57 -6.80 -7.02
C THR A 748 21.53 -6.57 -8.12
N GLN A 749 20.44 -5.87 -7.83
CA GLN A 749 19.36 -5.61 -8.80
C GLN A 749 19.71 -4.42 -9.70
N VAL A 750 19.55 -4.58 -11.02
CA VAL A 750 19.89 -3.59 -12.04
C VAL A 750 18.64 -3.19 -12.82
N THR A 751 18.29 -1.91 -12.78
CA THR A 751 17.16 -1.39 -13.56
C THR A 751 17.45 -1.46 -15.07
N PRO A 752 16.67 -2.18 -15.87
CA PRO A 752 17.16 -2.76 -17.13
C PRO A 752 17.29 -1.87 -18.37
N ALA A 753 17.46 -0.55 -18.39
CA ALA A 753 17.28 0.28 -19.63
C ALA A 753 15.93 0.08 -20.36
N TYR A 754 15.32 1.16 -20.85
CA TYR A 754 14.03 1.07 -21.51
C TYR A 754 14.12 0.19 -22.78
N GLY A 755 13.18 -0.73 -22.95
CA GLY A 755 13.03 -1.54 -24.17
C GLY A 755 13.98 -2.75 -24.29
N VAL A 756 14.84 -3.00 -23.29
CA VAL A 756 15.69 -4.21 -23.27
C VAL A 756 14.88 -5.46 -22.92
N SER A 757 13.98 -5.34 -21.94
CA SER A 757 13.08 -6.40 -21.51
C SER A 757 11.83 -6.57 -22.37
N VAL A 758 11.51 -5.56 -23.18
CA VAL A 758 10.35 -5.47 -24.08
C VAL A 758 9.05 -5.79 -23.36
N ALA A 759 8.50 -4.82 -22.63
CA ALA A 759 7.19 -4.96 -21.99
C ALA A 759 6.03 -4.73 -22.98
N ASN A 760 5.90 -5.65 -23.92
CA ASN A 760 4.91 -5.65 -24.97
C ASN A 760 4.04 -6.91 -24.91
N LYS A 761 3.58 -7.30 -23.72
CA LYS A 761 2.76 -8.51 -23.58
C LYS A 761 1.32 -8.25 -24.03
N THR A 762 0.71 -9.27 -24.62
CA THR A 762 -0.73 -9.32 -24.89
C THR A 762 -1.50 -9.15 -23.57
N PRO A 763 -2.48 -8.24 -23.50
CA PRO A 763 -3.33 -8.12 -22.32
C PRO A 763 -4.13 -9.40 -22.06
N GLN A 764 -4.57 -9.59 -20.82
CA GLN A 764 -5.42 -10.73 -20.48
C GLN A 764 -6.91 -10.40 -20.63
N ARG A 765 -7.62 -11.25 -21.38
CA ARG A 765 -9.06 -11.10 -21.69
C ARG A 765 -9.88 -12.22 -21.04
N VAL A 766 -11.11 -11.92 -20.59
CA VAL A 766 -11.99 -12.95 -20.02
C VAL A 766 -12.54 -13.93 -21.05
N ASN A 767 -12.88 -15.12 -20.55
CA ASN A 767 -13.74 -16.02 -21.28
C ASN A 767 -15.21 -15.57 -21.13
N GLN A 768 -15.82 -15.07 -22.21
CA GLN A 768 -17.24 -14.68 -22.25
C GLN A 768 -18.19 -15.90 -22.21
N ASN A 769 -17.66 -17.12 -22.30
CA ASN A 769 -18.40 -18.37 -22.18
C ASN A 769 -17.54 -19.48 -21.53
N PRO A 770 -17.32 -19.47 -20.20
CA PRO A 770 -16.35 -20.34 -19.50
C PRO A 770 -16.69 -21.84 -19.47
N GLY A 771 -17.60 -22.30 -20.33
CA GLY A 771 -17.97 -23.70 -20.49
C GLY A 771 -19.13 -24.11 -19.59
N GLY A 772 -20.34 -24.08 -20.16
CA GLY A 772 -21.51 -24.77 -19.61
C GLY A 772 -22.15 -24.12 -18.39
N ALA A 773 -23.31 -23.49 -18.60
CA ALA A 773 -24.35 -23.22 -17.60
C ALA A 773 -23.86 -22.86 -16.18
N TYR A 774 -23.48 -21.59 -15.98
CA TYR A 774 -23.90 -20.96 -14.73
C TYR A 774 -25.44 -20.99 -14.70
N PRO A 775 -26.09 -21.56 -13.67
CA PRO A 775 -27.54 -21.56 -13.57
C PRO A 775 -28.03 -20.11 -13.48
N GLY A 776 -28.52 -19.56 -14.60
CA GLY A 776 -29.07 -18.20 -14.67
C GLY A 776 -28.60 -17.36 -15.86
N TYR A 777 -27.52 -17.73 -16.57
CA TYR A 777 -26.99 -16.92 -17.69
C TYR A 777 -26.72 -17.78 -18.93
N PRO A 778 -27.61 -17.76 -19.95
CA PRO A 778 -27.31 -18.35 -21.26
C PRO A 778 -26.17 -17.56 -21.93
N GLY A 779 -25.24 -18.27 -22.59
CA GLY A 779 -23.92 -17.78 -23.02
C GLY A 779 -23.87 -16.38 -23.64
N GLY A 780 -22.86 -15.61 -23.21
CA GLY A 780 -22.64 -14.24 -23.69
C GLY A 780 -22.31 -14.15 -25.18
N PRO A 781 -22.49 -12.96 -25.80
CA PRO A 781 -22.04 -12.70 -27.16
C PRO A 781 -20.52 -12.88 -27.25
N ALA A 782 -20.00 -13.16 -28.45
CA ALA A 782 -18.57 -13.14 -28.71
C ALA A 782 -18.05 -11.70 -28.75
N TYR A 783 -16.75 -11.52 -28.53
CA TYR A 783 -16.04 -10.26 -28.79
C TYR A 783 -16.15 -9.86 -30.27
N SER A 784 -15.83 -8.60 -30.60
CA SER A 784 -15.88 -8.08 -31.99
C SER A 784 -15.05 -8.91 -32.99
N ASP A 785 -13.94 -9.52 -32.53
CA ASP A 785 -13.10 -10.45 -33.31
C ASP A 785 -13.72 -11.84 -33.50
N GLY A 786 -14.83 -12.15 -32.82
CA GLY A 786 -15.51 -13.44 -32.81
C GLY A 786 -14.94 -14.43 -31.80
N SER A 787 -14.00 -14.02 -30.95
CA SER A 787 -13.47 -14.84 -29.87
C SER A 787 -14.47 -14.97 -28.72
N MET A 788 -14.38 -16.08 -27.99
CA MET A 788 -15.17 -16.31 -26.75
C MET A 788 -14.29 -16.80 -25.60
N ASN A 789 -13.09 -17.34 -25.88
CA ASN A 789 -12.29 -18.12 -24.93
C ASN A 789 -11.13 -17.31 -24.29
N GLY A 790 -11.20 -15.97 -24.28
CA GLY A 790 -10.13 -15.10 -23.77
C GLY A 790 -8.85 -15.07 -24.63
N GLN A 791 -8.94 -15.48 -25.90
CA GLN A 791 -7.86 -15.39 -26.90
C GLN A 791 -8.19 -14.30 -27.92
N TYR A 792 -7.18 -13.64 -28.46
CA TYR A 792 -7.33 -12.68 -29.55
C TYR A 792 -7.15 -13.39 -30.89
N ALA A 793 -8.04 -13.13 -31.85
CA ALA A 793 -7.94 -13.64 -33.21
C ALA A 793 -7.26 -12.62 -34.14
N TYR A 794 -6.43 -13.09 -35.07
CA TYR A 794 -5.76 -12.22 -36.04
C TYR A 794 -5.46 -12.94 -37.36
N ASN A 795 -5.23 -12.17 -38.43
CA ASN A 795 -4.87 -12.66 -39.77
C ASN A 795 -5.81 -13.77 -40.28
N GLY A 796 -7.09 -13.44 -40.46
CA GLY A 796 -8.04 -14.36 -41.07
C GLY A 796 -9.47 -13.82 -41.09
N ALA A 797 -10.13 -13.92 -42.25
CA ALA A 797 -11.48 -13.37 -42.47
C ALA A 797 -12.60 -13.96 -41.57
N THR A 798 -12.34 -15.10 -40.91
CA THR A 798 -13.28 -15.71 -39.94
C THR A 798 -12.51 -16.23 -38.74
N PHE A 799 -13.15 -16.30 -37.57
CA PHE A 799 -12.51 -16.84 -36.36
C PHE A 799 -11.98 -18.29 -36.53
N ALA A 800 -12.63 -19.10 -37.36
CA ALA A 800 -12.18 -20.46 -37.66
C ALA A 800 -10.91 -20.50 -38.54
N ALA A 801 -10.71 -19.47 -39.38
CA ALA A 801 -9.57 -19.35 -40.28
C ALA A 801 -8.43 -18.49 -39.69
N ALA A 802 -8.70 -17.74 -38.61
CA ALA A 802 -7.75 -16.85 -37.97
C ALA A 802 -6.73 -17.59 -37.11
N LEU A 803 -5.53 -17.00 -37.03
CA LEU A 803 -4.54 -17.33 -36.02
C LEU A 803 -5.00 -16.79 -34.66
N LYS A 804 -4.46 -17.35 -33.58
CA LYS A 804 -4.90 -17.05 -32.21
C LYS A 804 -3.71 -16.83 -31.31
N ILE A 805 -3.86 -15.88 -30.39
CA ILE A 805 -2.87 -15.61 -29.36
C ILE A 805 -3.55 -15.52 -27.99
N GLY A 806 -2.92 -16.12 -26.97
CA GLY A 806 -3.39 -16.03 -25.59
C GLY A 806 -2.91 -14.74 -24.91
N GLY A 807 -3.35 -14.49 -23.69
CA GLY A 807 -2.81 -13.40 -22.87
C GLY A 807 -1.41 -13.69 -22.32
N ASN A 808 -0.73 -12.64 -21.84
CA ASN A 808 0.60 -12.67 -21.21
C ASN A 808 1.75 -13.26 -22.08
N VAL A 809 1.68 -13.13 -23.40
CA VAL A 809 2.77 -13.48 -24.32
C VAL A 809 3.27 -12.24 -25.08
N ASN A 810 4.54 -12.23 -25.48
CA ASN A 810 5.11 -11.06 -26.15
C ASN A 810 4.47 -10.85 -27.53
N LEU A 811 3.99 -9.63 -27.78
CA LEU A 811 3.53 -9.15 -29.07
C LEU A 811 4.70 -8.91 -30.02
N ASN A 812 4.37 -8.83 -31.30
CA ASN A 812 5.22 -8.39 -32.39
C ASN A 812 5.35 -6.86 -32.43
N ASP A 813 6.29 -6.39 -33.25
CA ASP A 813 6.58 -4.97 -33.45
C ASP A 813 5.37 -4.14 -33.90
N ARG A 814 4.48 -4.68 -34.75
CA ARG A 814 3.30 -3.93 -35.21
C ARG A 814 2.27 -3.63 -34.12
N ASN A 815 2.30 -4.34 -33.00
CA ASN A 815 1.38 -4.10 -31.90
C ASN A 815 2.04 -3.34 -30.75
N GLU A 816 3.28 -2.85 -30.89
CA GLU A 816 4.05 -2.23 -29.79
C GLU A 816 3.39 -0.99 -29.20
N VAL A 817 2.96 -0.06 -30.05
CA VAL A 817 2.26 1.17 -29.63
C VAL A 817 0.76 0.99 -29.87
N MET A 818 -0.03 1.36 -28.88
CA MET A 818 -1.50 1.32 -28.99
C MET A 818 -1.97 2.54 -29.79
N GLY A 819 -2.93 2.35 -30.68
CA GLY A 819 -3.41 3.39 -31.61
C GLY A 819 -2.56 3.63 -32.85
N ASP A 820 -1.45 2.90 -33.04
CA ASP A 820 -0.55 2.98 -34.21
C ASP A 820 -1.10 2.16 -35.40
N PHE A 821 -2.13 2.70 -36.05
CA PHE A 821 -2.78 2.09 -37.20
C PHE A 821 -2.05 2.44 -38.51
N ASP A 822 -1.54 3.67 -38.65
CA ASP A 822 -0.83 4.11 -39.87
C ASP A 822 0.65 3.71 -39.86
N VAL A 823 1.07 2.98 -40.90
CA VAL A 823 2.46 2.57 -41.13
C VAL A 823 3.12 3.26 -42.31
N SER A 824 2.52 4.35 -42.79
CA SER A 824 3.13 5.20 -43.79
C SER A 824 4.50 5.73 -43.30
N VAL A 825 5.31 6.23 -44.24
CA VAL A 825 6.70 6.58 -43.95
C VAL A 825 6.77 7.65 -42.86
N GLY A 826 7.30 7.27 -41.69
CA GLY A 826 7.43 8.15 -40.53
C GLY A 826 6.26 8.12 -39.55
N GLN A 827 5.22 7.31 -39.79
CA GLN A 827 4.08 7.14 -38.88
C GLN A 827 4.16 5.88 -38.02
N LYS A 828 4.94 4.87 -38.41
CA LYS A 828 5.14 3.65 -37.61
C LYS A 828 5.64 3.94 -36.18
N LYS A 829 4.98 3.36 -35.18
CA LYS A 829 5.19 3.54 -33.72
C LYS A 829 4.89 4.96 -33.24
N VAL A 830 3.97 5.66 -33.90
CA VAL A 830 3.52 6.99 -33.50
C VAL A 830 2.00 6.98 -33.43
N ARG A 831 1.45 7.32 -32.27
CA ARG A 831 0.00 7.54 -32.12
C ARG A 831 -0.31 9.02 -32.30
N ASN A 832 -1.10 9.37 -33.30
CA ASN A 832 -1.54 10.73 -33.58
C ASN A 832 -2.80 10.77 -34.45
N SER A 833 -3.29 11.95 -34.81
CA SER A 833 -4.51 12.10 -35.62
C SER A 833 -4.45 11.43 -37.01
N ASN A 834 -3.27 11.17 -37.57
CA ASN A 834 -3.12 10.50 -38.87
C ASN A 834 -3.54 9.03 -38.83
N ASP A 835 -3.59 8.41 -37.65
CA ASP A 835 -4.01 7.02 -37.48
C ASP A 835 -5.51 6.80 -37.73
N ILE A 836 -6.33 7.87 -37.67
CA ILE A 836 -7.79 7.76 -37.64
C ILE A 836 -8.35 7.13 -38.91
N ASP A 837 -7.84 7.47 -40.09
CA ASP A 837 -8.36 6.91 -41.36
C ASP A 837 -8.20 5.38 -41.39
N GLU A 838 -7.00 4.87 -41.07
CA GLU A 838 -6.72 3.44 -41.01
C GLU A 838 -7.40 2.77 -39.80
N MET A 839 -7.57 3.48 -38.69
CA MET A 839 -8.37 3.04 -37.55
C MET A 839 -9.83 2.79 -37.96
N MET A 840 -10.43 3.68 -38.76
CA MET A 840 -11.80 3.51 -39.25
C MET A 840 -11.92 2.35 -40.26
N VAL A 841 -10.90 2.13 -41.10
CA VAL A 841 -10.81 0.92 -41.94
C VAL A 841 -10.76 -0.33 -41.08
N ALA A 842 -9.95 -0.32 -40.01
CA ALA A 842 -9.86 -1.41 -39.06
C ALA A 842 -11.19 -1.64 -38.32
N LEU A 843 -11.91 -0.60 -37.88
CA LEU A 843 -13.23 -0.73 -37.25
C LEU A 843 -14.29 -1.36 -38.17
N CYS A 844 -14.24 -1.05 -39.47
CA CYS A 844 -15.18 -1.60 -40.45
C CYS A 844 -15.04 -3.12 -40.61
N ASP A 845 -13.81 -3.65 -40.69
CA ASP A 845 -13.57 -5.09 -40.68
C ASP A 845 -12.23 -5.44 -39.98
N PRO A 846 -12.23 -5.54 -38.64
CA PRO A 846 -11.00 -5.72 -37.85
C PRO A 846 -10.19 -6.96 -38.26
N ARG A 847 -10.89 -8.02 -38.69
CA ARG A 847 -10.26 -9.28 -39.06
C ARG A 847 -9.64 -9.26 -40.46
N ALA A 848 -10.19 -8.44 -41.35
CA ALA A 848 -9.66 -8.26 -42.70
C ALA A 848 -8.61 -7.13 -42.77
N PHE A 849 -8.52 -6.29 -41.73
CA PHE A 849 -7.48 -5.28 -41.60
C PHE A 849 -6.10 -5.94 -41.74
N GLU A 850 -5.34 -5.46 -42.73
CA GLU A 850 -4.03 -6.01 -43.10
C GLU A 850 -4.00 -7.52 -43.46
N LEU A 851 -5.13 -8.13 -43.86
CA LEU A 851 -5.19 -9.57 -44.15
C LEU A 851 -4.11 -10.02 -45.15
N GLY A 852 -3.29 -10.98 -44.73
CA GLY A 852 -2.20 -11.54 -45.55
C GLY A 852 -0.97 -10.63 -45.67
N ILE A 853 -0.93 -9.51 -44.96
CA ILE A 853 0.24 -8.62 -44.87
C ILE A 853 1.16 -9.12 -43.75
N ASN A 854 2.46 -9.04 -44.00
CA ASN A 854 3.50 -9.26 -43.00
C ASN A 854 4.51 -8.12 -43.12
N HIS A 855 4.64 -7.33 -42.06
CA HIS A 855 5.48 -6.13 -42.05
C HIS A 855 6.99 -6.42 -41.91
N GLY A 856 7.36 -7.70 -41.71
CA GLY A 856 8.74 -8.15 -41.70
C GLY A 856 9.55 -7.76 -40.45
N GLY A 857 8.90 -7.25 -39.40
CA GLY A 857 9.50 -7.05 -38.09
C GLY A 857 9.54 -8.32 -37.23
N PRO A 858 10.17 -8.26 -36.04
CA PRO A 858 10.07 -9.28 -35.00
C PRO A 858 8.62 -9.69 -34.73
N THR A 859 8.34 -10.99 -34.83
CA THR A 859 6.97 -11.52 -34.70
C THR A 859 6.56 -11.79 -33.25
N GLY A 860 7.45 -11.58 -32.27
CA GLY A 860 7.19 -11.95 -30.88
C GLY A 860 6.74 -13.42 -30.77
N ALA A 861 5.63 -13.66 -30.06
CA ALA A 861 4.96 -14.95 -29.98
C ALA A 861 3.95 -15.22 -31.10
N LEU A 862 3.70 -14.25 -32.00
CA LEU A 862 2.84 -14.41 -33.15
C LEU A 862 3.56 -15.19 -34.26
N ALA A 863 2.79 -15.84 -35.12
CA ALA A 863 3.32 -16.51 -36.31
C ALA A 863 3.81 -15.53 -37.42
N ILE A 864 3.34 -14.28 -37.41
CA ILE A 864 3.68 -13.23 -38.39
C ILE A 864 3.65 -11.84 -37.73
N ASP A 865 4.27 -10.84 -38.36
CA ASP A 865 4.23 -9.44 -37.90
C ASP A 865 3.00 -8.72 -38.52
N HIS A 866 1.87 -8.82 -37.81
CA HIS A 866 0.53 -8.36 -38.20
C HIS A 866 -0.14 -7.60 -37.05
N VAL A 867 -0.96 -6.59 -37.33
CA VAL A 867 -1.75 -5.87 -36.31
C VAL A 867 -2.84 -6.75 -35.70
N ILE A 868 -3.14 -6.56 -34.43
CA ILE A 868 -4.33 -7.10 -33.77
C ILE A 868 -5.18 -5.88 -33.38
N PRO A 869 -6.20 -5.50 -34.17
CA PRO A 869 -6.97 -4.29 -33.92
C PRO A 869 -7.62 -4.27 -32.54
N GLU A 870 -8.08 -5.41 -32.04
CA GLU A 870 -8.67 -5.51 -30.69
C GLU A 870 -7.64 -5.45 -29.55
N ILE A 871 -6.36 -5.26 -29.85
CA ILE A 871 -5.31 -4.97 -28.86
C ILE A 871 -4.83 -3.52 -29.00
N ILE A 872 -4.60 -3.04 -30.24
CA ILE A 872 -4.12 -1.67 -30.43
C ILE A 872 -5.25 -0.64 -30.43
N GLY A 873 -6.51 -1.06 -30.63
CA GLY A 873 -7.70 -0.22 -30.68
C GLY A 873 -8.61 -0.32 -29.46
N ASP A 874 -8.34 -1.19 -28.49
CA ASP A 874 -9.17 -1.38 -27.28
C ASP A 874 -8.82 -0.34 -26.20
N PHE A 875 -9.04 0.95 -26.51
CA PHE A 875 -8.65 2.06 -25.65
C PHE A 875 -9.42 2.10 -24.33
N THR A 876 -10.64 1.56 -24.34
CA THR A 876 -11.49 1.45 -23.14
C THR A 876 -11.12 0.27 -22.24
N GLY A 877 -10.37 -0.70 -22.76
CA GLY A 877 -9.94 -1.90 -22.04
C GLY A 877 -11.08 -2.88 -21.78
N ASP A 878 -12.19 -2.80 -22.52
CA ASP A 878 -13.31 -3.71 -22.38
C ASP A 878 -13.11 -5.01 -23.20
N GLY A 879 -11.99 -5.12 -23.93
CA GLY A 879 -11.69 -6.26 -24.79
C GLY A 879 -12.39 -6.19 -26.14
N ASN A 880 -13.09 -5.13 -26.49
CA ASN A 880 -13.64 -4.92 -27.82
C ASN A 880 -12.94 -3.75 -28.51
N PHE A 881 -13.13 -3.67 -29.82
CA PHE A 881 -12.78 -2.50 -30.60
C PHE A 881 -14.04 -2.01 -31.31
N ASN A 882 -14.64 -0.93 -30.80
CA ASN A 882 -15.96 -0.46 -31.19
C ASN A 882 -16.08 1.09 -31.13
N ALA A 883 -17.32 1.60 -31.19
CA ALA A 883 -17.59 3.04 -31.20
C ALA A 883 -17.11 3.77 -29.92
N ALA A 884 -17.12 3.11 -28.76
CA ALA A 884 -16.59 3.68 -27.52
C ALA A 884 -15.09 3.95 -27.64
N ASP A 885 -14.34 3.04 -28.27
CA ASP A 885 -12.90 3.22 -28.51
C ASP A 885 -12.63 4.34 -29.52
N ALA A 886 -13.40 4.40 -30.60
CA ALA A 886 -13.29 5.50 -31.56
C ALA A 886 -13.57 6.87 -30.91
N ARG A 887 -14.56 6.94 -30.00
CA ARG A 887 -14.83 8.15 -29.21
C ARG A 887 -13.68 8.47 -28.28
N TYR A 888 -13.14 7.48 -27.55
CA TYR A 888 -11.98 7.67 -26.69
C TYR A 888 -10.78 8.22 -27.47
N PHE A 889 -10.54 7.69 -28.68
CA PHE A 889 -9.46 8.18 -29.53
C PHE A 889 -9.69 9.64 -29.96
N ALA A 890 -10.87 9.95 -30.49
CA ALA A 890 -11.22 11.31 -30.93
C ALA A 890 -11.16 12.33 -29.79
N ASP A 891 -11.56 11.92 -28.58
CA ASP A 891 -11.65 12.77 -27.41
C ASP A 891 -10.31 12.97 -26.69
N GLY A 892 -9.39 12.00 -26.78
CA GLY A 892 -8.22 11.97 -25.91
C GLY A 892 -6.90 11.54 -26.52
N LEU A 893 -6.89 10.99 -27.73
CA LEU A 893 -5.67 10.46 -28.37
C LEU A 893 -5.38 11.06 -29.75
N ALA A 894 -6.27 11.90 -30.27
CA ALA A 894 -6.11 12.63 -31.53
C ALA A 894 -5.09 13.78 -31.39
N ILE A 895 -3.83 13.43 -31.11
CA ILE A 895 -2.74 14.39 -31.04
C ILE A 895 -2.44 14.91 -32.43
N ASP A 896 -2.54 16.22 -32.64
CA ASP A 896 -2.14 16.85 -33.88
C ASP A 896 -0.61 16.79 -34.02
N PRO A 897 -0.07 16.15 -35.06
CA PRO A 897 1.38 16.02 -35.27
C PRO A 897 2.08 17.37 -35.48
N MET A 898 1.35 18.45 -35.83
CA MET A 898 1.92 19.79 -36.02
C MET A 898 2.15 20.52 -34.70
N THR A 899 1.21 20.41 -33.76
CA THR A 899 1.26 21.11 -32.47
C THR A 899 1.76 20.23 -31.32
N GLY A 900 1.64 18.91 -31.44
CA GLY A 900 1.93 17.95 -30.36
C GLY A 900 0.88 17.96 -29.24
N LYS A 901 -0.28 18.55 -29.50
CA LYS A 901 -1.40 18.72 -28.57
C LYS A 901 -2.62 17.95 -29.06
N LEU A 902 -3.50 17.56 -28.16
CA LEU A 902 -4.83 17.05 -28.51
C LEU A 902 -5.61 18.13 -29.28
N ASP A 903 -6.24 17.73 -30.38
CA ASP A 903 -7.23 18.54 -31.10
C ASP A 903 -8.50 17.69 -31.27
N ARG A 904 -9.46 17.87 -30.36
CA ARG A 904 -10.72 17.12 -30.36
C ARG A 904 -11.54 17.40 -31.61
N LYS A 905 -11.58 18.65 -32.05
CA LYS A 905 -12.32 19.06 -33.24
C LYS A 905 -11.81 18.33 -34.48
N LEU A 906 -10.49 18.28 -34.67
CA LEU A 906 -9.87 17.49 -35.72
C LEU A 906 -10.17 16.00 -35.56
N GLY A 907 -10.00 15.45 -34.34
CA GLY A 907 -10.25 14.04 -34.05
C GLY A 907 -11.65 13.57 -34.43
N PHE A 908 -12.70 14.24 -33.93
CA PHE A 908 -14.10 13.91 -34.25
C PHE A 908 -14.42 14.11 -35.73
N THR A 909 -13.85 15.16 -36.35
CA THR A 909 -14.03 15.41 -37.79
C THR A 909 -13.45 14.28 -38.64
N LEU A 910 -12.24 13.82 -38.30
CA LEU A 910 -11.57 12.74 -39.02
C LEU A 910 -12.25 11.39 -38.80
N VAL A 911 -12.83 11.11 -37.62
CA VAL A 911 -13.60 9.88 -37.39
C VAL A 911 -14.80 9.79 -38.33
N ASP A 912 -15.58 10.86 -38.45
CA ASP A 912 -16.74 10.90 -39.35
C ASP A 912 -16.33 10.79 -40.83
N GLN A 913 -15.28 11.50 -41.24
CA GLN A 913 -14.78 11.48 -42.61
C GLN A 913 -14.17 10.12 -42.98
N GLY A 914 -13.34 9.57 -42.09
CA GLY A 914 -12.71 8.26 -42.23
C GLY A 914 -13.77 7.17 -42.34
N TRP A 915 -14.79 7.17 -41.47
CA TRP A 915 -15.90 6.22 -41.55
C TRP A 915 -16.66 6.32 -42.88
N ALA A 916 -16.99 7.54 -43.32
CA ALA A 916 -17.69 7.78 -44.57
C ALA A 916 -16.91 7.27 -45.80
N ALA A 917 -15.59 7.17 -45.71
CA ALA A 917 -14.72 6.64 -46.75
C ALA A 917 -14.64 5.10 -46.75
N THR A 918 -15.03 4.42 -45.66
CA THR A 918 -15.03 2.95 -45.59
C THR A 918 -16.20 2.33 -46.36
N SER A 919 -16.11 1.01 -46.61
CA SER A 919 -17.23 0.26 -47.21
C SER A 919 -18.42 0.06 -46.27
N CYS A 920 -18.21 0.11 -44.95
CA CYS A 920 -19.25 -0.05 -43.94
C CYS A 920 -20.03 1.24 -43.70
N GLY A 921 -19.34 2.38 -43.80
CA GLY A 921 -19.87 3.71 -43.55
C GLY A 921 -20.16 4.52 -44.80
N ALA A 922 -20.09 3.96 -46.00
CA ALA A 922 -20.09 4.70 -47.27
C ALA A 922 -21.07 5.90 -47.32
N GLY A 923 -20.51 7.11 -47.24
CA GLY A 923 -21.24 8.39 -47.27
C GLY A 923 -21.95 8.80 -45.96
N ASN A 924 -21.90 7.99 -44.91
CA ASN A 924 -22.37 8.34 -43.57
C ASN A 924 -21.32 9.19 -42.85
N LEU A 925 -21.60 10.49 -42.75
CA LEU A 925 -20.78 11.48 -42.06
C LEU A 925 -21.14 11.64 -40.57
N ASN A 926 -21.96 10.75 -40.01
CA ASN A 926 -22.33 10.74 -38.58
C ASN A 926 -22.09 9.33 -38.03
N TYR A 927 -20.84 9.04 -37.65
CA TYR A 927 -20.44 7.72 -37.16
C TYR A 927 -21.12 7.38 -35.82
N PHE A 928 -21.18 8.35 -34.90
CA PHE A 928 -21.73 8.16 -33.56
C PHE A 928 -23.26 8.16 -33.52
N GLY A 929 -23.93 8.58 -34.59
CA GLY A 929 -25.39 8.66 -34.65
C GLY A 929 -25.97 9.78 -33.80
N THR A 930 -25.16 10.79 -33.46
CA THR A 930 -25.53 11.91 -32.60
C THR A 930 -26.60 12.77 -33.26
N THR A 931 -27.60 13.17 -32.48
CA THR A 931 -28.68 14.08 -32.90
C THR A 931 -28.52 15.45 -32.27
N LEU A 932 -29.09 16.48 -32.90
CA LEU A 932 -29.04 17.86 -32.42
C LEU A 932 -30.44 18.29 -31.98
N LYS A 933 -30.52 19.13 -30.95
CA LYS A 933 -31.81 19.72 -30.54
C LYS A 933 -32.38 20.67 -31.59
N THR A 934 -31.53 21.43 -32.27
CA THR A 934 -31.92 22.33 -33.37
C THR A 934 -32.19 21.56 -34.66
N ALA A 935 -32.84 22.22 -35.63
CA ALA A 935 -33.10 21.63 -36.94
C ALA A 935 -31.87 21.59 -37.89
N LYS A 936 -30.67 21.92 -37.40
CA LYS A 936 -29.43 21.91 -38.19
C LYS A 936 -29.09 20.47 -38.62
N PRO A 937 -28.82 20.21 -39.92
CA PRO A 937 -28.25 18.94 -40.34
C PRO A 937 -26.88 18.69 -39.69
N TYR A 938 -26.65 17.46 -39.23
CA TYR A 938 -25.35 17.03 -38.71
C TYR A 938 -24.23 17.28 -39.74
N ALA A 939 -23.15 17.91 -39.28
CA ALA A 939 -21.91 18.09 -40.01
C ALA A 939 -20.78 17.25 -39.36
N PRO A 940 -19.79 16.77 -40.15
CA PRO A 940 -18.66 16.01 -39.61
C PRO A 940 -18.03 16.70 -38.41
N GLY A 941 -17.84 15.95 -37.32
CA GLY A 941 -17.26 16.44 -36.08
C GLY A 941 -18.26 17.00 -35.06
N ASP A 942 -19.54 17.20 -35.40
CA ASP A 942 -20.54 17.77 -34.48
C ASP A 942 -20.69 16.95 -33.19
N SER A 943 -20.47 15.62 -33.24
CA SER A 943 -20.56 14.73 -32.06
C SER A 943 -19.65 15.11 -30.89
N ARG A 944 -18.64 15.96 -31.09
CA ARG A 944 -17.81 16.48 -29.99
C ARG A 944 -18.59 17.34 -28.99
N GLY A 945 -19.74 17.88 -29.43
CA GLY A 945 -20.66 18.68 -28.63
C GLY A 945 -21.54 17.88 -27.67
N ASP A 946 -21.63 16.56 -27.85
CA ASP A 946 -22.35 15.62 -26.98
C ASP A 946 -21.40 15.17 -25.87
N VAL A 947 -21.46 15.88 -24.74
CA VAL A 947 -20.55 15.78 -23.59
C VAL A 947 -21.29 15.56 -22.27
N ALA A 948 -22.62 15.69 -22.26
CA ALA A 948 -23.49 15.54 -21.10
C ALA A 948 -24.82 14.85 -21.48
N GLY A 949 -25.82 14.90 -20.58
CA GLY A 949 -27.07 14.14 -20.64
C GLY A 949 -27.02 12.83 -19.87
N ASN A 950 -25.89 12.11 -19.91
CA ASN A 950 -25.53 11.10 -18.91
C ASN A 950 -24.66 11.70 -17.80
N ALA A 951 -24.46 10.96 -16.70
CA ALA A 951 -23.61 11.42 -15.61
C ALA A 951 -22.14 11.50 -16.07
N PRO A 952 -21.57 12.71 -16.24
CA PRO A 952 -20.22 12.85 -16.76
C PRO A 952 -19.18 12.58 -15.67
N VAL A 953 -17.98 12.19 -16.07
CA VAL A 953 -16.85 12.04 -15.16
C VAL A 953 -15.71 12.93 -15.60
N ALA A 954 -15.57 14.04 -14.88
CA ALA A 954 -14.55 15.05 -15.19
C ALA A 954 -13.14 14.45 -15.16
N GLY A 955 -12.41 14.63 -16.27
CA GLY A 955 -11.02 14.21 -16.42
C GLY A 955 -10.81 13.38 -17.67
N ALA A 956 -10.43 12.12 -17.49
CA ALA A 956 -9.97 11.24 -18.56
C ALA A 956 -11.10 10.55 -19.35
N ASN A 957 -12.34 10.51 -18.86
CA ASN A 957 -13.31 9.54 -19.40
C ASN A 957 -14.51 10.23 -20.08
N PRO A 958 -14.63 10.18 -21.42
CA PRO A 958 -15.71 10.83 -22.14
C PRO A 958 -17.00 10.00 -22.13
N VAL A 959 -17.61 9.80 -20.95
CA VAL A 959 -18.85 9.01 -20.77
C VAL A 959 -20.10 9.86 -20.50
N GLY A 960 -19.94 11.19 -20.49
CA GLY A 960 -21.06 12.10 -20.25
C GLY A 960 -22.09 12.12 -21.37
N HIS A 961 -21.70 11.74 -22.58
CA HIS A 961 -22.53 11.78 -23.78
C HIS A 961 -23.78 10.89 -23.70
N ASP A 962 -24.90 11.33 -24.27
CA ASP A 962 -26.16 10.58 -24.30
C ASP A 962 -26.74 10.35 -25.72
N GLY A 963 -26.05 10.86 -26.74
CA GLY A 963 -26.44 10.79 -28.14
C GLY A 963 -27.23 12.01 -28.62
N CYS A 964 -27.48 12.99 -27.76
CA CYS A 964 -28.05 14.28 -28.08
C CYS A 964 -27.07 15.42 -27.83
N ILE A 965 -27.20 16.51 -28.59
CA ILE A 965 -26.60 17.80 -28.28
C ILE A 965 -27.73 18.76 -27.92
N ASP A 966 -27.82 19.13 -26.65
CA ASP A 966 -28.88 20.01 -26.12
C ASP A 966 -28.40 20.95 -25.00
N ALA A 967 -29.33 21.41 -24.14
CA ALA A 967 -29.05 22.36 -23.08
C ALA A 967 -28.15 21.78 -21.98
N ASP A 968 -28.21 20.47 -21.72
CA ASP A 968 -27.39 19.83 -20.69
C ASP A 968 -25.89 19.89 -21.06
N ASP A 969 -25.57 19.80 -22.35
CA ASP A 969 -24.20 19.96 -22.86
C ASP A 969 -23.67 21.38 -22.68
N ILE A 970 -24.50 22.38 -22.98
CA ILE A 970 -24.14 23.80 -22.83
C ILE A 970 -23.87 24.12 -21.36
N ASP A 971 -24.73 23.64 -20.47
CA ASP A 971 -24.58 23.82 -19.01
C ASP A 971 -23.32 23.13 -18.49
N TYR A 972 -23.04 21.90 -18.96
CA TYR A 972 -21.84 21.17 -18.57
C TYR A 972 -20.57 21.90 -19.00
N LEU A 973 -20.57 22.45 -20.22
CA LEU A 973 -19.46 23.21 -20.78
C LEU A 973 -19.16 24.48 -19.97
N TRP A 974 -20.17 25.31 -19.66
CA TRP A 974 -20.01 26.47 -18.76
C TRP A 974 -19.39 26.08 -17.41
N SER A 975 -19.80 24.93 -16.87
CA SER A 975 -19.31 24.45 -15.59
C SER A 975 -17.81 24.04 -15.63
N ASN A 976 -17.26 23.82 -16.82
CA ASN A 976 -15.92 23.26 -17.04
C ASN A 976 -14.84 24.26 -17.47
N PHE A 977 -15.15 25.57 -17.48
CA PHE A 977 -14.19 26.56 -17.95
C PHE A 977 -12.79 26.48 -17.33
N THR A 978 -11.74 26.50 -18.16
CA THR A 978 -10.30 26.57 -17.85
C THR A 978 -9.60 27.44 -18.90
N THR A 979 -8.68 28.29 -18.47
CA THR A 979 -7.99 29.27 -19.35
C THR A 979 -6.56 28.88 -19.72
N ASN A 980 -6.08 27.74 -19.22
CA ASN A 980 -4.82 27.11 -19.62
C ASN A 980 -4.81 25.68 -19.06
N TRP A 981 -5.21 24.68 -19.84
CA TRP A 981 -5.20 23.29 -19.36
C TRP A 981 -3.83 22.85 -18.85
N ALA A 982 -2.75 23.20 -19.56
CA ALA A 982 -1.40 22.80 -19.18
C ALA A 982 -0.94 23.39 -17.83
N ASP A 983 -1.59 24.44 -17.33
CA ASP A 983 -1.40 24.93 -15.97
C ASP A 983 -2.32 24.17 -15.01
N LEU A 984 -1.71 23.24 -14.26
CA LEU A 984 -2.40 22.41 -13.29
C LEU A 984 -3.22 23.22 -12.27
N SER A 985 -2.80 24.44 -11.92
CA SER A 985 -3.54 25.29 -10.98
C SER A 985 -4.84 25.87 -11.56
N GLN A 986 -4.96 25.90 -12.89
CA GLN A 986 -6.14 26.37 -13.63
C GLN A 986 -7.06 25.20 -14.03
N SER A 987 -6.51 24.01 -14.23
CA SER A 987 -7.26 22.77 -14.48
C SER A 987 -8.11 22.28 -13.29
N ILE A 988 -7.95 22.88 -12.11
CA ILE A 988 -8.72 22.57 -10.89
C ILE A 988 -9.55 23.78 -10.49
N ASN A 989 -10.85 23.56 -10.31
CA ASN A 989 -11.72 24.55 -9.71
C ASN A 989 -11.41 24.68 -8.21
N THR A 990 -10.75 25.76 -7.82
CA THR A 990 -10.38 26.02 -6.42
C THR A 990 -11.57 26.33 -5.50
N VAL A 991 -12.73 26.69 -6.06
CA VAL A 991 -13.96 27.00 -5.30
C VAL A 991 -14.79 25.74 -5.07
N LEU A 992 -14.95 24.92 -6.11
CA LEU A 992 -15.71 23.67 -6.07
C LEU A 992 -14.84 22.46 -5.70
N ASN A 993 -13.53 22.68 -5.54
CA ASN A 993 -12.49 21.67 -5.34
C ASN A 993 -12.48 20.53 -6.37
N ARG A 994 -13.11 20.68 -7.54
CA ARG A 994 -13.21 19.64 -8.57
C ARG A 994 -12.27 19.89 -9.74
N ARG A 995 -11.88 18.84 -10.44
CA ARG A 995 -11.11 18.92 -11.69
C ARG A 995 -12.02 19.40 -12.82
N LYS A 996 -11.46 20.12 -13.77
CA LYS A 996 -12.13 20.51 -15.01
C LYS A 996 -12.04 19.37 -16.01
N ASP A 997 -13.04 19.27 -16.88
CA ASP A 997 -13.13 18.26 -17.91
C ASP A 997 -12.71 18.85 -19.27
N LEU A 998 -11.62 18.33 -19.83
CA LEU A 998 -11.12 18.75 -21.13
C LEU A 998 -11.98 18.20 -22.29
N SER A 999 -12.91 17.27 -22.05
CA SER A 999 -13.89 16.90 -23.07
C SER A 999 -14.83 18.06 -23.45
N CYS A 1000 -14.78 19.19 -22.73
CA CYS A 1000 -15.48 20.41 -23.10
C CYS A 1000 -14.70 21.34 -24.04
N ASP A 1001 -13.47 21.01 -24.44
CA ASP A 1001 -12.70 21.75 -25.47
C ASP A 1001 -13.30 21.43 -26.86
N MET A 1002 -14.06 22.38 -27.40
CA MET A 1002 -14.84 22.23 -28.63
C MET A 1002 -14.08 22.75 -29.86
N ASP A 1003 -13.11 23.65 -29.69
CA ASP A 1003 -12.39 24.26 -30.81
C ASP A 1003 -10.97 23.69 -31.04
N GLY A 1004 -10.46 22.89 -30.10
CA GLY A 1004 -9.22 22.12 -30.19
C GLY A 1004 -7.98 22.87 -29.73
N ASP A 1005 -8.11 23.94 -28.92
CA ASP A 1005 -6.99 24.77 -28.50
C ASP A 1005 -6.37 24.38 -27.13
N LEU A 1006 -6.92 23.34 -26.48
CA LEU A 1006 -6.68 22.86 -25.12
C LEU A 1006 -7.24 23.73 -23.99
N ASP A 1007 -8.03 24.75 -24.29
CA ASP A 1007 -8.72 25.53 -23.28
C ASP A 1007 -10.22 25.23 -23.31
N VAL A 1008 -10.92 25.57 -22.22
CA VAL A 1008 -12.38 25.49 -22.16
C VAL A 1008 -12.85 26.87 -21.75
N ASP A 1009 -13.31 27.66 -22.69
CA ASP A 1009 -13.70 29.03 -22.45
C ASP A 1009 -14.94 29.45 -23.27
N ALA A 1010 -15.15 30.76 -23.41
CA ALA A 1010 -16.30 31.29 -24.13
C ALA A 1010 -16.26 30.98 -25.65
N ALA A 1011 -15.08 30.71 -26.22
CA ALA A 1011 -14.93 30.25 -27.59
C ALA A 1011 -15.57 28.88 -27.77
N ASP A 1012 -15.47 27.98 -26.79
CA ASP A 1012 -16.08 26.65 -26.85
C ASP A 1012 -17.61 26.71 -26.76
N VAL A 1013 -18.15 27.60 -25.92
CA VAL A 1013 -19.60 27.89 -25.90
C VAL A 1013 -20.04 28.41 -27.26
N THR A 1014 -19.27 29.33 -27.84
CA THR A 1014 -19.58 29.92 -29.14
C THR A 1014 -19.55 28.84 -30.22
N GLU A 1015 -18.58 27.93 -30.19
CA GLU A 1015 -18.49 26.81 -31.11
C GLU A 1015 -19.68 25.85 -30.94
N LEU A 1016 -20.07 25.50 -29.71
CA LEU A 1016 -21.22 24.64 -29.45
C LEU A 1016 -22.54 25.28 -29.90
N VAL A 1017 -22.79 26.53 -29.53
CA VAL A 1017 -24.06 27.23 -29.79
C VAL A 1017 -24.16 27.68 -31.25
N GLU A 1018 -23.14 28.35 -31.77
CA GLU A 1018 -23.21 29.03 -33.07
C GLU A 1018 -22.74 28.15 -34.24
N THR A 1019 -21.82 27.21 -34.01
CA THR A 1019 -21.33 26.30 -35.05
C THR A 1019 -22.04 24.95 -35.01
N ILE A 1020 -22.06 24.28 -33.86
CA ILE A 1020 -22.62 22.92 -33.72
C ILE A 1020 -24.14 22.97 -33.72
N LEU A 1021 -24.79 23.79 -32.90
CA LEU A 1021 -26.25 23.92 -32.87
C LEU A 1021 -26.78 24.90 -33.92
N CYS A 1022 -25.93 25.77 -34.47
CA CYS A 1022 -26.31 26.79 -35.44
C CYS A 1022 -27.46 27.69 -34.94
N THR A 1023 -27.40 28.06 -33.66
CA THR A 1023 -28.32 29.03 -33.03
C THR A 1023 -27.54 30.19 -32.39
N LYS A 1024 -28.17 30.95 -31.49
CA LYS A 1024 -27.57 32.06 -30.75
C LYS A 1024 -27.95 32.01 -29.27
N ALA A 1025 -27.08 32.58 -28.43
CA ALA A 1025 -27.42 32.85 -27.04
C ALA A 1025 -28.70 33.71 -26.98
N GLY A 1026 -29.73 33.21 -26.34
CA GLY A 1026 -31.07 33.78 -26.42
C GLY A 1026 -32.14 32.77 -26.81
N ASP A 1027 -31.78 31.69 -27.50
CA ASP A 1027 -32.66 30.57 -27.89
C ASP A 1027 -32.70 29.55 -26.75
N ALA A 1028 -33.69 29.69 -25.85
CA ALA A 1028 -33.81 28.91 -24.62
C ALA A 1028 -34.36 27.51 -24.88
N ASP A 1029 -35.24 27.33 -25.87
CA ASP A 1029 -35.82 26.02 -26.19
C ASP A 1029 -35.08 25.26 -27.31
N LEU A 1030 -34.03 25.88 -27.87
CA LEU A 1030 -33.13 25.35 -28.90
C LEU A 1030 -33.89 24.95 -30.17
N ASP A 1031 -34.92 25.70 -30.55
CA ASP A 1031 -35.69 25.48 -31.78
C ASP A 1031 -35.02 26.10 -33.03
N GLY A 1032 -33.98 26.92 -32.83
CA GLY A 1032 -33.15 27.52 -33.88
C GLY A 1032 -33.45 28.99 -34.18
N ASP A 1033 -34.43 29.61 -33.51
CA ASP A 1033 -34.63 31.06 -33.52
C ASP A 1033 -34.58 31.68 -32.12
N VAL A 1034 -34.44 33.01 -32.06
CA VAL A 1034 -34.55 33.76 -30.81
C VAL A 1034 -35.78 34.64 -30.90
N ASP A 1035 -36.88 34.25 -30.25
CA ASP A 1035 -38.20 34.81 -30.48
C ASP A 1035 -38.90 35.28 -29.19
N ALA A 1036 -40.24 35.31 -29.18
CA ALA A 1036 -41.01 35.71 -28.00
C ALA A 1036 -41.24 34.57 -27.00
N ALA A 1037 -41.13 33.31 -27.43
CA ALA A 1037 -41.18 32.13 -26.57
C ALA A 1037 -39.96 32.08 -25.66
N ASP A 1038 -38.76 32.32 -26.18
CA ASP A 1038 -37.53 32.35 -25.39
C ASP A 1038 -37.56 33.44 -24.33
N LEU A 1039 -37.94 34.66 -24.74
CA LEU A 1039 -38.05 35.79 -23.83
C LEU A 1039 -39.05 35.49 -22.71
N ALA A 1040 -40.13 34.75 -23.01
CA ALA A 1040 -41.09 34.32 -22.00
C ALA A 1040 -40.52 33.28 -21.02
N ILE A 1041 -39.64 32.38 -21.48
CA ILE A 1041 -38.91 31.44 -20.61
C ILE A 1041 -38.02 32.21 -19.64
N VAL A 1042 -37.18 33.12 -20.15
CA VAL A 1042 -36.27 33.95 -19.33
C VAL A 1042 -37.06 34.76 -18.31
N GLN A 1043 -38.09 35.49 -18.75
CA GLN A 1043 -38.92 36.33 -17.88
C GLN A 1043 -39.69 35.51 -16.84
N GLY A 1044 -40.09 34.28 -17.18
CA GLY A 1044 -40.75 33.35 -16.27
C GLY A 1044 -39.82 32.85 -15.15
N ASN A 1045 -38.51 32.86 -15.38
CA ASN A 1045 -37.50 32.33 -14.47
C ASN A 1045 -36.63 33.38 -13.77
N LEU A 1046 -36.85 34.68 -14.01
CA LEU A 1046 -36.07 35.76 -13.38
C LEU A 1046 -35.97 35.62 -11.85
N GLY A 1047 -34.72 35.63 -11.36
CA GLY A 1047 -34.39 35.51 -9.95
C GLY A 1047 -34.28 34.07 -9.43
N ASN A 1048 -34.50 33.06 -10.28
CA ASN A 1048 -34.28 31.65 -9.96
C ASN A 1048 -32.89 31.18 -10.40
N VAL A 1049 -32.43 30.08 -9.81
CA VAL A 1049 -31.26 29.32 -10.28
C VAL A 1049 -31.72 28.36 -11.37
N GLY A 1050 -30.92 28.22 -12.43
CA GLY A 1050 -31.17 27.31 -13.55
C GLY A 1050 -30.05 27.42 -14.58
N GLY A 1051 -30.13 26.61 -15.63
CA GLY A 1051 -29.18 26.63 -16.74
C GLY A 1051 -29.80 27.18 -18.03
N TRP A 1052 -29.25 26.78 -19.17
CA TRP A 1052 -29.59 27.29 -20.50
C TRP A 1052 -31.09 27.23 -20.79
N ALA A 1053 -31.73 26.07 -20.57
CA ALA A 1053 -33.16 25.87 -20.82
C ALA A 1053 -34.08 26.71 -19.91
N ALA A 1054 -33.56 27.25 -18.81
CA ALA A 1054 -34.27 28.20 -17.97
C ALA A 1054 -34.03 29.67 -18.37
N GLY A 1055 -33.06 29.91 -19.25
CA GLY A 1055 -32.67 31.23 -19.73
C GLY A 1055 -31.39 31.79 -19.10
N ASP A 1056 -30.48 30.97 -18.56
CA ASP A 1056 -29.13 31.41 -18.19
C ASP A 1056 -28.20 31.33 -19.42
N PHE A 1057 -27.99 32.47 -20.08
CA PHE A 1057 -27.20 32.51 -21.31
C PHE A 1057 -25.74 32.92 -21.08
N ASN A 1058 -25.39 33.30 -19.86
CA ASN A 1058 -24.03 33.71 -19.50
C ASN A 1058 -23.31 32.69 -18.58
N GLY A 1059 -24.02 31.66 -18.12
CA GLY A 1059 -23.50 30.54 -17.34
C GLY A 1059 -23.20 30.87 -15.87
N ASP A 1060 -23.73 31.98 -15.32
CA ASP A 1060 -23.50 32.39 -13.94
C ASP A 1060 -24.37 31.63 -12.91
N GLY A 1061 -25.29 30.80 -13.39
CA GLY A 1061 -26.21 29.97 -12.62
C GLY A 1061 -27.43 30.73 -12.09
N LEU A 1062 -27.65 31.99 -12.50
CA LEU A 1062 -28.75 32.82 -12.03
C LEU A 1062 -29.41 33.58 -13.19
N ILE A 1063 -30.66 33.24 -13.50
CA ILE A 1063 -31.43 33.93 -14.53
C ILE A 1063 -31.75 35.36 -14.07
N ASN A 1064 -31.16 36.35 -14.72
CA ASN A 1064 -31.27 37.74 -14.32
C ASN A 1064 -31.35 38.73 -15.51
N ALA A 1065 -31.27 40.02 -15.22
CA ALA A 1065 -31.40 41.07 -16.24
C ALA A 1065 -30.28 41.04 -17.31
N ALA A 1066 -29.13 40.43 -16.99
CA ALA A 1066 -28.06 40.20 -17.96
C ALA A 1066 -28.52 39.21 -19.03
N ASP A 1067 -29.18 38.12 -18.64
CA ASP A 1067 -29.66 37.10 -19.57
C ASP A 1067 -30.85 37.58 -20.40
N GLU A 1068 -31.77 38.33 -19.79
CA GLU A 1068 -32.84 39.00 -20.52
C GLU A 1068 -32.27 39.97 -21.57
N SER A 1069 -31.17 40.66 -21.23
CA SER A 1069 -30.47 41.54 -22.17
C SER A 1069 -29.82 40.77 -23.33
N ILE A 1070 -29.25 39.58 -23.07
CA ILE A 1070 -28.68 38.71 -24.12
C ILE A 1070 -29.79 38.23 -25.07
N CYS A 1071 -30.91 37.75 -24.53
CA CYS A 1071 -32.07 37.32 -25.32
C CYS A 1071 -32.61 38.46 -26.19
N MET A 1072 -32.86 39.63 -25.60
CA MET A 1072 -33.35 40.81 -26.34
C MET A 1072 -32.36 41.31 -27.40
N LEU A 1073 -31.05 41.21 -27.15
CA LEU A 1073 -30.02 41.61 -28.10
C LEU A 1073 -30.05 40.77 -29.38
N ASN A 1074 -30.35 39.48 -29.23
CA ASN A 1074 -30.39 38.52 -30.34
C ASN A 1074 -31.80 38.25 -30.88
N GLN A 1075 -32.83 38.90 -30.33
CA GLN A 1075 -34.22 38.73 -30.74
C GLN A 1075 -34.43 38.98 -32.24
N GLY A 1076 -35.16 38.07 -32.89
CA GLY A 1076 -35.37 38.03 -34.33
C GLY A 1076 -34.24 37.34 -35.11
N PHE A 1077 -33.27 36.75 -34.43
CA PHE A 1077 -32.37 35.78 -35.04
C PHE A 1077 -33.18 34.57 -35.52
N THR A 1078 -32.83 34.07 -36.71
CA THR A 1078 -33.34 32.80 -37.24
C THR A 1078 -32.17 32.09 -37.86
N SER A 1079 -32.00 30.81 -37.52
CA SER A 1079 -30.87 30.02 -38.00
C SER A 1079 -30.77 30.07 -39.53
N PRO A 1080 -29.56 30.33 -40.09
CA PRO A 1080 -29.33 30.22 -41.52
C PRO A 1080 -29.26 28.76 -41.99
N CYS A 1081 -29.19 27.80 -41.06
CA CYS A 1081 -29.15 26.38 -41.34
C CYS A 1081 -30.56 25.91 -41.71
N ALA A 1082 -30.74 25.46 -42.96
CA ALA A 1082 -32.06 25.14 -43.50
C ALA A 1082 -32.74 23.99 -42.70
N PRO A 1083 -33.98 24.16 -42.22
CA PRO A 1083 -34.70 23.08 -41.55
C PRO A 1083 -35.05 21.99 -42.56
N LEU A 1084 -34.54 20.78 -42.34
CA LEU A 1084 -34.94 19.56 -43.06
C LEU A 1084 -35.17 18.41 -42.08
N THR A 1085 -35.91 17.40 -42.54
CA THR A 1085 -36.65 16.34 -41.83
C THR A 1085 -35.83 15.36 -40.95
N GLY A 1086 -34.74 15.80 -40.32
CA GLY A 1086 -34.14 15.08 -39.20
C GLY A 1086 -35.12 15.02 -38.03
N THR A 1087 -35.08 13.96 -37.25
CA THR A 1087 -35.82 13.91 -35.98
C THR A 1087 -34.96 14.62 -34.95
N PRO A 1088 -35.36 15.81 -34.44
CA PRO A 1088 -34.65 16.45 -33.35
C PRO A 1088 -34.63 15.54 -32.13
N CYS A 1089 -33.70 15.78 -31.20
CA CYS A 1089 -33.76 15.09 -29.92
C CYS A 1089 -35.12 15.30 -29.22
N PRO A 1090 -35.60 14.30 -28.45
CA PRO A 1090 -36.85 14.38 -27.70
C PRO A 1090 -37.04 15.64 -26.86
#